data_AF-A0A8H3HCP0-F1
#
_entry.id   AF-A0A8H3HCP0-F1
#
_cell.length_a   1.000
_cell.length_b   1.000
_cell.length_c   1.000
_cell.angle_alpha   90.00
_cell.angle_beta   90.00
_cell.angle_gamma   90.00
#
_symmetry.space_group_name_H-M   'P 1'
#
loop_
_entity.id
_entity.type
_entity.pdbx_description
1 polymer ?
#
loop_
_entity_poly.entity_id
_entity_poly.type
_entity_poly.pdbx_seq_one_letter_code
_entity_poly.pdbx_strand_id
1 'polypeptide(L)'
;MSEQLLKTASTHNTSLVGIIDSAFSRAMDAVASVGWTPLARLAESGVVALMQRITVGHLRVLTESHIYNFPALGSENAQDGPSAELRVVKDSFWIRLVTMSDLGFAEAFMYGDVECDDLVALFKIFLLNRENLVEMKSTIASLLFTVPQRLTSTRFLNTLSNSRSNISAHYDISNQMFEAFLSRDMTYSCAIFPTLDADMAYVEKGERLLKNGVVVRGLGNGDIHSIGAEDSAPVNKLSLSNDEDELYQAQLIKLDHLVKKLKIPETSDKTIRVLEIGSGWGALAILLTRKYPFIEVDSLTLSSEQKSLAEERISEAGVEARVRIWLMDYRCVPESWTGVFDRFVSVEMIEAVGREFLTEYWAIVERCMKPKNSVGVVQVITIPEPLFPGGHLPTVTALVDTLAHGGKNKLIIDSISNIGPHYARTLREWRKRFLVRFDSDIIPSLKREYPEVFDESTRGRNEIEVFKRKWVYYYCYCEVGFTTRTLGDHILTFVREGFEGQSSTVSTMKGFLTVATTAIAVLANVGSSSARSNDHEKRITHYGQLTWFNPVEGNDGCNYKVPKGVPAVHVSSTYWRGGENCGQWVDFDVNGKRSYGVVTGECKTCPAEGIDTAPILFNDFAHQDVGLLQCKWKFMKKGWAPADIPECEE
;
A
#
# COMPACT_ATOMS: atom_id res chain seq x y z
N MET A 1 -33.40 -18.32 9.31
CA MET A 1 -32.19 -18.51 8.49
C MET A 1 -31.06 -17.52 8.81
N SER A 2 -31.06 -16.86 9.99
CA SER A 2 -30.10 -15.78 10.34
C SER A 2 -28.99 -16.22 11.30
N GLU A 3 -29.10 -17.39 11.95
CA GLU A 3 -28.13 -17.85 12.96
C GLU A 3 -27.06 -18.81 12.40
N GLN A 4 -27.24 -19.35 11.19
CA GLN A 4 -26.26 -20.24 10.55
C GLN A 4 -25.17 -19.50 9.75
N LEU A 5 -25.29 -18.17 9.58
CA LEU A 5 -24.34 -17.33 8.85
C LEU A 5 -23.28 -16.65 9.74
N LEU A 6 -23.34 -16.89 11.05
CA LEU A 6 -22.49 -16.25 12.07
C LEU A 6 -21.58 -17.23 12.83
N LYS A 7 -21.58 -18.52 12.47
CA LYS A 7 -20.56 -19.46 12.97
C LYS A 7 -19.29 -19.30 12.14
N THR A 8 -18.34 -18.58 12.72
CA THR A 8 -17.02 -18.23 12.20
C THR A 8 -16.24 -19.44 11.71
N ALA A 9 -15.48 -19.26 10.62
CA ALA A 9 -14.54 -20.21 10.05
C ALA A 9 -13.34 -20.53 10.96
N SER A 10 -13.24 -19.93 12.15
CA SER A 10 -12.20 -20.18 13.15
C SER A 10 -12.37 -21.51 13.90
N THR A 11 -13.54 -22.17 13.80
CA THR A 11 -13.79 -23.47 14.46
C THR A 11 -13.47 -24.68 13.59
N HIS A 12 -12.98 -24.46 12.38
CA HIS A 12 -12.57 -25.53 11.50
C HIS A 12 -11.05 -25.55 11.40
N ASN A 13 -10.43 -26.55 12.04
CA ASN A 13 -9.07 -27.08 11.77
C ASN A 13 -8.83 -27.49 10.30
N THR A 14 -9.70 -27.04 9.40
CA THR A 14 -9.84 -27.42 8.00
C THR A 14 -10.01 -26.16 7.16
N SER A 15 -9.20 -25.12 7.42
CA SER A 15 -8.86 -24.20 6.33
C SER A 15 -8.32 -25.06 5.18
N LEU A 16 -8.87 -24.87 3.97
CA LEU A 16 -8.40 -25.58 2.77
C LEU A 16 -6.88 -25.44 2.61
N VAL A 17 -6.33 -24.31 3.05
CA VAL A 17 -4.89 -24.01 3.10
C VAL A 17 -4.17 -24.90 4.11
N GLY A 18 -4.68 -25.07 5.33
CA GLY A 18 -4.05 -25.95 6.34
C GLY A 18 -4.08 -27.44 5.97
N ILE A 19 -5.13 -27.90 5.26
CA ILE A 19 -5.20 -29.27 4.74
C ILE A 19 -4.25 -29.45 3.55
N ILE A 20 -4.19 -28.48 2.64
CA ILE A 20 -3.31 -28.54 1.46
C ILE A 20 -1.85 -28.37 1.88
N ASP A 21 -1.52 -27.49 2.82
CA ASP A 21 -0.18 -27.30 3.36
C ASP A 21 0.30 -28.51 4.14
N SER A 22 -0.57 -29.14 4.93
CA SER A 22 -0.23 -30.37 5.62
C SER A 22 -0.18 -31.57 4.67
N ALA A 23 -0.98 -31.61 3.61
CA ALA A 23 -0.89 -32.65 2.57
C ALA A 23 0.33 -32.45 1.66
N PHE A 24 0.68 -31.20 1.33
CA PHE A 24 1.86 -30.82 0.57
C PHE A 24 3.12 -31.03 1.39
N SER A 25 3.14 -30.62 2.65
CA SER A 25 4.25 -30.90 3.58
C SER A 25 4.40 -32.41 3.79
N ARG A 26 3.31 -33.17 3.99
CA ARG A 26 3.38 -34.65 4.08
C ARG A 26 3.82 -35.31 2.77
N ALA A 27 3.40 -34.79 1.62
CA ALA A 27 3.85 -35.27 0.31
C ALA A 27 5.33 -34.94 0.06
N MET A 28 5.76 -33.74 0.45
CA MET A 28 7.14 -33.28 0.37
C MET A 28 8.05 -34.02 1.35
N ASP A 29 7.57 -34.34 2.56
CA ASP A 29 8.27 -35.16 3.57
C ASP A 29 8.37 -36.62 3.13
N ALA A 30 7.34 -37.17 2.49
CA ALA A 30 7.38 -38.51 1.90
C ALA A 30 8.38 -38.58 0.73
N VAL A 31 8.43 -37.54 -0.11
CA VAL A 31 9.40 -37.37 -1.20
C VAL A 31 10.82 -37.07 -0.67
N ALA A 32 10.94 -36.46 0.51
CA ALA A 32 12.21 -36.16 1.19
C ALA A 32 13.03 -37.40 1.55
N SER A 33 12.39 -38.55 1.73
CA SER A 33 13.03 -39.76 2.25
C SER A 33 13.84 -40.58 1.22
N VAL A 34 13.76 -40.31 -0.09
CA VAL A 34 14.32 -41.23 -1.11
C VAL A 34 15.25 -40.58 -2.17
N GLY A 35 15.32 -39.25 -2.33
CA GLY A 35 16.05 -38.68 -3.50
C GLY A 35 16.58 -37.25 -3.45
N TRP A 36 16.69 -36.63 -2.27
CA TRP A 36 16.91 -35.18 -2.17
C TRP A 36 18.33 -34.67 -2.44
N THR A 37 19.37 -35.42 -2.12
CA THR A 37 20.75 -34.87 -2.13
C THR A 37 21.21 -34.36 -3.50
N PRO A 38 20.99 -35.08 -4.63
CA PRO A 38 21.40 -34.56 -5.94
C PRO A 38 20.60 -33.33 -6.37
N LEU A 39 19.30 -33.30 -6.09
CA LEU A 39 18.42 -32.19 -6.45
C LEU A 39 18.72 -30.95 -5.59
N ALA A 40 18.95 -31.13 -4.29
CA ALA A 40 19.34 -30.07 -3.39
C ALA A 40 20.70 -29.47 -3.77
N ARG A 41 21.69 -30.29 -4.15
CA ARG A 41 22.99 -29.79 -4.65
C ARG A 41 22.87 -29.00 -5.95
N LEU A 42 22.00 -29.42 -6.85
CA LEU A 42 21.70 -28.66 -8.07
C LEU A 42 21.02 -27.33 -7.74
N ALA A 43 20.05 -27.32 -6.81
CA ALA A 43 19.39 -26.11 -6.34
C ALA A 43 20.36 -25.16 -5.63
N GLU A 44 21.20 -25.68 -4.73
CA GLU A 44 22.28 -24.95 -4.06
C GLU A 44 23.21 -24.29 -5.09
N SER A 45 23.69 -25.06 -6.07
CA SER A 45 24.57 -24.54 -7.12
C SER A 45 23.91 -23.40 -7.91
N GLY A 46 22.62 -23.53 -8.23
CA GLY A 46 21.85 -22.50 -8.92
C GLY A 46 21.67 -21.23 -8.09
N VAL A 47 21.34 -21.36 -6.81
CA VAL A 47 21.18 -20.23 -5.89
C VAL A 47 22.52 -19.54 -5.63
N VAL A 48 23.59 -20.29 -5.37
CA VAL A 48 24.94 -19.75 -5.16
C VAL A 48 25.40 -18.99 -6.40
N ALA A 49 25.19 -19.54 -7.60
CA ALA A 49 25.53 -18.85 -8.85
C ALA A 49 24.76 -17.52 -9.01
N LEU A 50 23.51 -17.45 -8.57
CA LEU A 50 22.73 -16.21 -8.55
C LEU A 50 23.29 -15.22 -7.52
N MET A 51 23.59 -15.69 -6.31
CA MET A 51 24.12 -14.87 -5.21
C MET A 51 25.51 -14.28 -5.50
N GLN A 52 26.29 -14.86 -6.43
CA GLN A 52 27.55 -14.26 -6.90
C GLN A 52 27.36 -12.87 -7.53
N ARG A 53 26.14 -12.48 -7.87
CA ARG A 53 25.81 -11.15 -8.40
C ARG A 53 25.55 -10.10 -7.31
N ILE A 54 25.67 -10.47 -6.04
CA ILE A 54 25.66 -9.50 -4.93
C ILE A 54 26.95 -8.68 -5.02
N THR A 55 26.79 -7.38 -5.21
CA THR A 55 27.87 -6.39 -5.30
C THR A 55 27.86 -5.40 -4.12
N VAL A 56 26.70 -5.16 -3.50
CA VAL A 56 26.55 -4.22 -2.37
C VAL A 56 26.28 -4.96 -1.06
N GLY A 57 27.08 -4.70 -0.02
CA GLY A 57 27.00 -5.37 1.28
C GLY A 57 27.71 -6.73 1.32
N HIS A 58 27.65 -7.43 2.45
CA HIS A 58 28.38 -8.68 2.69
C HIS A 58 27.48 -9.79 3.27
N LEU A 59 27.19 -10.80 2.46
CA LEU A 59 26.46 -11.99 2.87
C LEU A 59 27.41 -13.19 3.00
N ARG A 60 27.44 -13.81 4.17
CA ARG A 60 28.12 -15.09 4.40
C ARG A 60 27.07 -16.18 4.52
N VAL A 61 27.17 -17.23 3.69
CA VAL A 61 26.26 -18.39 3.76
C VAL A 61 27.04 -19.61 4.21
N LEU A 62 26.67 -20.17 5.36
CA LEU A 62 27.30 -21.34 5.97
C LEU A 62 26.43 -22.55 5.73
N THR A 63 27.00 -23.59 5.13
CA THR A 63 26.40 -24.92 5.01
C THR A 63 27.22 -25.91 5.82
N GLU A 64 26.80 -27.17 5.90
CA GLU A 64 27.60 -28.22 6.56
C GLU A 64 28.97 -28.43 5.89
N SER A 65 29.07 -28.15 4.59
CA SER A 65 30.25 -28.50 3.78
C SER A 65 31.05 -27.28 3.29
N HIS A 66 30.43 -26.11 3.16
CA HIS A 66 31.04 -24.94 2.53
C HIS A 66 30.65 -23.63 3.23
N ILE A 67 31.53 -22.63 3.10
CA ILE A 67 31.25 -21.24 3.48
C ILE A 67 31.34 -20.41 2.21
N TYR A 68 30.21 -19.86 1.79
CA TYR A 68 30.13 -18.93 0.67
C TYR A 68 30.22 -17.48 1.19
N ASN A 69 30.97 -16.65 0.48
CA ASN A 69 31.07 -15.22 0.76
C ASN A 69 30.60 -14.46 -0.48
N PHE A 70 29.71 -13.50 -0.28
CA PHE A 70 29.14 -12.66 -1.33
C PHE A 70 29.25 -11.19 -0.94
N PRO A 71 29.90 -10.33 -1.74
CA PRO A 71 30.72 -10.65 -2.91
C PRO A 71 31.85 -11.62 -2.56
N ALA A 72 32.37 -12.32 -3.56
CA ALA A 72 33.56 -13.16 -3.38
C ALA A 72 34.73 -12.32 -2.84
N LEU A 73 35.56 -12.92 -1.98
CA LEU A 73 36.72 -12.25 -1.38
C LEU A 73 37.64 -11.69 -2.48
N GLY A 74 37.92 -10.39 -2.43
CA GLY A 74 38.75 -9.71 -3.43
C GLY A 74 38.01 -9.27 -4.70
N SER A 75 36.68 -9.30 -4.72
CA SER A 75 35.88 -8.76 -5.84
C SER A 75 36.09 -7.25 -5.98
N GLU A 76 36.55 -6.81 -7.17
CA GLU A 76 36.80 -5.39 -7.48
C GLU A 76 35.52 -4.53 -7.49
N ASN A 77 34.35 -5.17 -7.67
CA ASN A 77 33.05 -4.49 -7.73
C ASN A 77 32.31 -4.50 -6.37
N ALA A 78 32.97 -4.95 -5.30
CA ALA A 78 32.38 -4.95 -3.96
C ALA A 78 32.21 -3.52 -3.44
N GLN A 79 31.00 -3.21 -2.99
CA GLN A 79 30.66 -1.94 -2.35
C GLN A 79 30.29 -2.20 -0.89
N ASP A 80 30.72 -1.28 -0.01
CA ASP A 80 30.36 -1.30 1.39
C ASP A 80 28.83 -1.31 1.59
N GLY A 81 28.39 -1.94 2.66
CA GLY A 81 26.96 -2.05 2.94
C GLY A 81 26.64 -2.92 4.16
N PRO A 82 25.37 -3.30 4.34
CA PRO A 82 24.95 -4.18 5.42
C PRO A 82 25.67 -5.54 5.35
N SER A 83 25.89 -6.16 6.51
CA SER A 83 26.48 -7.50 6.60
C SER A 83 25.58 -8.46 7.37
N ALA A 84 25.42 -9.67 6.84
CA ALA A 84 24.62 -10.73 7.45
C ALA A 84 25.28 -12.10 7.25
N GLU A 85 25.03 -13.00 8.19
CA GLU A 85 25.38 -14.42 8.16
C GLU A 85 24.09 -15.26 8.10
N LEU A 86 24.00 -16.14 7.10
CA LEU A 86 22.91 -17.08 6.90
C LEU A 86 23.45 -18.50 7.07
N ARG A 87 22.91 -19.27 8.01
CA ARG A 87 23.29 -20.67 8.24
C ARG A 87 22.20 -21.59 7.73
N VAL A 88 22.53 -22.40 6.73
CA VAL A 88 21.63 -23.45 6.22
C VAL A 88 21.72 -24.64 7.16
N VAL A 89 20.61 -24.94 7.82
CA VAL A 89 20.48 -26.06 8.78
C VAL A 89 20.01 -27.32 8.07
N LYS A 90 19.13 -27.16 7.05
CA LYS A 90 18.62 -28.27 6.25
C LYS A 90 18.67 -27.94 4.76
N ASP A 91 19.08 -28.91 3.95
CA ASP A 91 19.11 -28.82 2.48
C ASP A 91 17.72 -28.57 1.86
N SER A 92 16.64 -28.78 2.62
CA SER A 92 15.26 -28.35 2.30
C SER A 92 15.16 -26.88 1.88
N PHE A 93 16.00 -26.04 2.46
CA PHE A 93 16.12 -24.63 2.15
C PHE A 93 16.31 -24.35 0.66
N TRP A 94 17.27 -25.02 0.00
CA TRP A 94 17.65 -24.71 -1.37
C TRP A 94 16.52 -24.98 -2.36
N ILE A 95 15.81 -26.09 -2.16
CA ILE A 95 14.67 -26.46 -3.02
C ILE A 95 13.49 -25.51 -2.77
N ARG A 96 13.18 -25.16 -1.51
CA ARG A 96 12.14 -24.18 -1.19
C ARG A 96 12.42 -22.84 -1.87
N LEU A 97 13.66 -22.36 -1.76
CA LEU A 97 14.07 -21.10 -2.36
C LEU A 97 13.96 -21.12 -3.89
N VAL A 98 14.31 -22.22 -4.54
CA VAL A 98 14.18 -22.36 -6.00
C VAL A 98 12.72 -22.46 -6.45
N THR A 99 11.88 -23.20 -5.71
CA THR A 99 10.50 -23.51 -6.14
C THR A 99 9.50 -22.41 -5.78
N MET A 100 9.74 -21.69 -4.68
CA MET A 100 8.81 -20.73 -4.08
C MET A 100 9.42 -19.34 -3.84
N SER A 101 10.68 -19.11 -4.25
CA SER A 101 11.35 -17.80 -4.17
C SER A 101 11.29 -17.20 -2.76
N ASP A 102 10.73 -15.99 -2.62
CA ASP A 102 10.55 -15.23 -1.40
C ASP A 102 9.68 -15.96 -0.37
N LEU A 103 8.59 -16.59 -0.81
CA LEU A 103 7.76 -17.43 0.06
C LEU A 103 8.54 -18.66 0.55
N GLY A 104 9.38 -19.24 -0.32
CA GLY A 104 10.25 -20.36 0.02
C GLY A 104 11.27 -20.01 1.10
N PHE A 105 11.87 -18.81 1.01
CA PHE A 105 12.74 -18.29 2.06
C PHE A 105 11.99 -18.08 3.38
N ALA A 106 10.80 -17.47 3.31
CA ALA A 106 9.97 -17.20 4.47
C ALA A 106 9.60 -18.49 5.22
N GLU A 107 9.12 -19.51 4.51
CA GLU A 107 8.80 -20.81 5.11
C GLU A 107 10.04 -21.51 5.66
N ALA A 108 11.15 -21.52 4.92
CA ALA A 108 12.39 -22.14 5.39
C ALA A 108 12.89 -21.46 6.67
N PHE A 109 12.77 -20.13 6.77
CA PHE A 109 13.05 -19.42 8.01
C PHE A 109 12.05 -19.84 9.10
N MET A 110 10.74 -19.85 8.85
CA MET A 110 9.74 -20.22 9.86
C MET A 110 9.95 -21.63 10.43
N TYR A 111 10.25 -22.62 9.58
CA TYR A 111 10.47 -24.02 9.99
C TYR A 111 11.88 -24.33 10.54
N GLY A 112 12.77 -23.33 10.58
CA GLY A 112 14.14 -23.50 11.08
C GLY A 112 15.05 -24.29 10.14
N ASP A 113 14.74 -24.31 8.84
CA ASP A 113 15.64 -24.87 7.82
C ASP A 113 16.85 -23.97 7.59
N VAL A 114 16.75 -22.69 8.00
CA VAL A 114 17.80 -21.69 7.93
C VAL A 114 17.79 -20.78 9.17
N GLU A 115 18.96 -20.34 9.62
CA GLU A 115 19.13 -19.34 10.67
C GLU A 115 19.83 -18.09 10.12
N CYS A 116 19.52 -16.92 10.69
CA CYS A 116 20.13 -15.66 10.28
C CYS A 116 20.45 -14.80 11.52
N ASP A 117 21.63 -14.19 11.52
CA ASP A 117 22.10 -13.33 12.62
C ASP A 117 21.46 -11.94 12.63
N ASP A 118 21.12 -11.41 11.44
CA ASP A 118 20.48 -10.10 11.21
C ASP A 118 19.59 -10.16 9.94
N LEU A 119 18.28 -10.37 10.13
CA LEU A 119 17.34 -10.46 9.02
C LEU A 119 17.15 -9.12 8.31
N VAL A 120 17.26 -8.01 9.05
CA VAL A 120 17.10 -6.66 8.50
C VAL A 120 18.26 -6.37 7.56
N ALA A 121 19.49 -6.68 7.96
CA ALA A 121 20.66 -6.57 7.11
C ALA A 121 20.54 -7.48 5.88
N LEU A 122 20.11 -8.73 6.05
CA LEU A 122 19.92 -9.68 4.94
C LEU A 122 18.95 -9.15 3.88
N PHE A 123 17.77 -8.68 4.28
CA PHE A 123 16.79 -8.14 3.33
C PHE A 123 17.28 -6.84 2.68
N LYS A 124 18.01 -5.98 3.41
CA LYS A 124 18.66 -4.80 2.81
C LYS A 124 19.68 -5.20 1.74
N ILE A 125 20.50 -6.24 1.97
CA ILE A 125 21.41 -6.78 0.96
C ILE A 125 20.61 -7.19 -0.29
N PHE A 126 19.55 -7.99 -0.13
CA PHE A 126 18.75 -8.42 -1.29
C PHE A 126 18.09 -7.26 -2.04
N LEU A 127 17.58 -6.25 -1.32
CA LEU A 127 16.96 -5.10 -1.96
C LEU A 127 17.97 -4.23 -2.72
N LEU A 128 19.14 -3.98 -2.14
CA LEU A 128 20.22 -3.20 -2.77
C LEU A 128 20.76 -3.88 -4.03
N ASN A 129 20.64 -5.20 -4.11
CA ASN A 129 21.08 -6.00 -5.26
C ASN A 129 19.92 -6.50 -6.13
N ARG A 130 18.69 -5.98 -5.97
CA ARG A 130 17.49 -6.51 -6.64
C ARG A 130 17.62 -6.58 -8.16
N GLU A 131 18.24 -5.58 -8.80
CA GLU A 131 18.39 -5.52 -10.26
C GLU A 131 19.31 -6.66 -10.75
N ASN A 132 20.41 -6.89 -10.02
CA ASN A 132 21.36 -7.97 -10.31
C ASN A 132 20.75 -9.37 -10.10
N LEU A 133 19.82 -9.48 -9.14
CA LEU A 133 19.16 -10.74 -8.76
C LEU A 133 17.89 -11.04 -9.59
N VAL A 134 17.28 -10.03 -10.24
CA VAL A 134 16.05 -10.18 -11.05
C VAL A 134 16.35 -10.40 -12.55
N GLU A 135 17.50 -9.96 -13.08
CA GLU A 135 17.87 -10.18 -14.49
C GLU A 135 18.20 -11.66 -14.81
N MET A 136 17.16 -12.49 -14.91
CA MET A 136 17.19 -13.84 -15.44
C MET A 136 16.37 -13.92 -16.73
N LYS A 137 16.98 -13.54 -17.86
CA LYS A 137 16.57 -13.94 -19.21
C LYS A 137 17.28 -15.25 -19.64
N SER A 138 17.51 -16.18 -18.71
CA SER A 138 18.15 -17.46 -19.00
C SER A 138 17.09 -18.56 -19.16
N THR A 139 17.06 -19.16 -20.36
CA THR A 139 16.07 -20.12 -20.86
C THR A 139 15.85 -21.36 -19.97
N ILE A 140 16.83 -21.75 -19.16
CA ILE A 140 16.76 -22.96 -18.31
C ILE A 140 16.13 -22.64 -16.95
N ALA A 141 16.40 -21.46 -16.40
CA ALA A 141 15.75 -20.98 -15.20
C ALA A 141 14.27 -20.64 -15.46
N SER A 142 13.95 -20.00 -16.58
CA SER A 142 12.55 -19.72 -16.93
C SER A 142 11.65 -20.96 -17.06
N LEU A 143 12.19 -22.18 -17.18
CA LEU A 143 11.38 -23.41 -17.20
C LEU A 143 11.11 -23.97 -15.79
N LEU A 144 12.08 -23.89 -14.89
CA LEU A 144 11.95 -24.37 -13.51
C LEU A 144 11.24 -23.36 -12.59
N PHE A 145 11.44 -22.06 -12.83
CA PHE A 145 10.95 -20.97 -11.96
C PHE A 145 9.58 -20.40 -12.38
N THR A 146 9.17 -20.49 -13.65
CA THR A 146 7.98 -19.76 -14.15
C THR A 146 6.67 -20.55 -14.06
N VAL A 147 6.73 -21.89 -14.06
CA VAL A 147 5.53 -22.75 -13.98
C VAL A 147 4.90 -22.76 -12.58
N PRO A 148 5.67 -22.90 -11.48
CA PRO A 148 5.11 -22.82 -10.12
C PRO A 148 4.52 -21.43 -9.83
N GLN A 149 5.18 -20.36 -10.30
CA GLN A 149 4.81 -18.97 -10.04
C GLN A 149 3.45 -18.58 -10.63
N ARG A 150 3.08 -19.11 -11.82
CA ARG A 150 1.74 -18.91 -12.41
C ARG A 150 0.64 -19.68 -11.67
N LEU A 151 0.98 -20.84 -11.11
CA LEU A 151 0.04 -21.71 -10.39
C LEU A 151 -0.19 -21.28 -8.93
N THR A 152 0.72 -20.52 -8.33
CA THR A 152 0.55 -19.94 -6.99
C THR A 152 -0.13 -18.57 -7.05
N SER A 153 0.22 -17.71 -8.02
CA SER A 153 -0.35 -16.36 -8.15
C SER A 153 -1.85 -16.35 -8.48
N THR A 154 -2.35 -17.39 -9.18
CA THR A 154 -3.78 -17.55 -9.50
C THR A 154 -4.61 -18.07 -8.32
N ARG A 155 -3.96 -18.58 -7.27
CA ARG A 155 -4.62 -19.13 -6.07
C ARG A 155 -4.90 -18.09 -4.98
N PHE A 156 -4.42 -16.87 -5.17
CA PHE A 156 -4.60 -15.73 -4.26
C PHE A 156 -5.59 -14.70 -4.79
N LEU A 157 -6.63 -15.12 -5.53
CA LEU A 157 -7.70 -14.20 -5.90
C LEU A 157 -8.50 -13.82 -4.64
N ASN A 158 -8.50 -12.52 -4.32
CA ASN A 158 -9.33 -11.92 -3.29
C ASN A 158 -10.80 -11.99 -3.69
N THR A 159 -11.46 -13.10 -3.37
CA THR A 159 -12.92 -13.13 -3.36
C THR A 159 -13.43 -12.40 -2.11
N LEU A 160 -14.62 -11.79 -2.20
CA LEU A 160 -15.25 -11.06 -1.08
C LEU A 160 -15.30 -11.87 0.23
N SER A 161 -15.48 -13.19 0.09
CA SER A 161 -15.46 -14.14 1.21
C SER A 161 -14.07 -14.33 1.82
N ASN A 162 -13.01 -14.34 0.98
CA ASN A 162 -11.62 -14.47 1.43
C ASN A 162 -11.16 -13.21 2.17
N SER A 163 -11.46 -12.00 1.66
CA SER A 163 -11.10 -10.75 2.36
C SER A 163 -11.74 -10.68 3.76
N ARG A 164 -13.03 -11.04 3.88
CA ARG A 164 -13.71 -11.10 5.19
C ARG A 164 -13.10 -12.15 6.11
N SER A 165 -12.80 -13.34 5.58
CA SER A 165 -12.16 -14.41 6.35
C SER A 165 -10.74 -14.05 6.80
N ASN A 166 -9.97 -13.36 5.95
CA ASN A 166 -8.62 -12.92 6.28
C ASN A 166 -8.63 -11.83 7.37
N ILE A 167 -9.54 -10.84 7.28
CA ILE A 167 -9.69 -9.81 8.33
C ILE A 167 -10.08 -10.45 9.67
N SER A 168 -11.08 -11.35 9.69
CA SER A 168 -11.49 -12.06 10.92
C SER A 168 -10.33 -12.90 11.48
N ALA A 169 -9.73 -13.78 10.65
CA ALA A 169 -8.72 -14.74 11.11
C ALA A 169 -7.42 -14.09 11.63
N HIS A 170 -7.09 -12.86 11.21
CA HIS A 170 -5.91 -12.14 11.70
C HIS A 170 -6.14 -11.42 13.04
N TYR A 171 -7.39 -11.07 13.37
CA TYR A 171 -7.75 -10.36 14.61
C TYR A 171 -8.48 -11.24 15.63
N ASP A 172 -8.85 -12.46 15.27
CA ASP A 172 -9.40 -13.49 16.18
C ASP A 172 -8.28 -14.27 16.91
N ILE A 173 -7.09 -13.67 17.05
CA ILE A 173 -6.00 -14.12 17.92
C ILE A 173 -6.11 -13.34 19.25
N SER A 174 -5.88 -13.99 20.39
CA SER A 174 -6.08 -13.42 21.73
C SER A 174 -5.57 -11.99 21.90
N ASN A 175 -6.45 -11.13 22.42
CA ASN A 175 -6.12 -9.75 22.83
C ASN A 175 -4.89 -9.69 23.75
N GLN A 176 -4.68 -10.70 24.61
CA GLN A 176 -3.53 -10.73 25.53
C GLN A 176 -2.19 -10.86 24.79
N MET A 177 -2.18 -11.53 23.64
CA MET A 177 -0.99 -11.55 22.80
C MET A 177 -0.69 -10.15 22.28
N PHE A 178 -1.69 -9.44 21.77
CA PHE A 178 -1.52 -8.07 21.27
C PHE A 178 -1.12 -7.10 22.39
N GLU A 179 -1.73 -7.21 23.58
CA GLU A 179 -1.36 -6.43 24.77
C GLU A 179 0.12 -6.60 25.16
N ALA A 180 0.72 -7.75 24.87
CA ALA A 180 2.12 -8.00 25.17
C ALA A 180 3.05 -7.06 24.40
N PHE A 181 2.76 -6.70 23.15
CA PHE A 181 3.67 -5.90 22.32
C PHE A 181 3.13 -4.57 21.82
N LEU A 182 1.83 -4.33 21.89
CA LEU A 182 1.24 -3.02 21.62
C LEU A 182 1.42 -2.08 22.83
N SER A 183 1.20 -0.79 22.60
CA SER A 183 1.04 0.20 23.66
C SER A 183 -0.32 0.04 24.34
N ARG A 184 -0.50 0.66 25.52
CA ARG A 184 -1.74 0.55 26.33
C ARG A 184 -3.03 1.01 25.63
N ASP A 185 -2.94 1.78 24.55
CA ASP A 185 -4.09 2.15 23.72
C ASP A 185 -4.50 1.04 22.73
N MET A 186 -3.77 -0.08 22.66
CA MET A 186 -4.02 -1.19 21.73
C MET A 186 -4.13 -0.72 20.28
N THR A 187 -3.28 0.22 19.86
CA THR A 187 -3.25 0.67 18.48
C THR A 187 -2.30 -0.21 17.67
N TYR A 188 -2.85 -1.03 16.78
CA TYR A 188 -2.10 -1.82 15.80
C TYR A 188 -2.09 -1.12 14.44
N SER A 189 -1.41 0.01 14.38
CA SER A 189 -1.16 0.80 13.17
C SER A 189 0.11 1.62 13.37
N CYS A 190 0.61 2.28 12.32
CA CYS A 190 1.75 3.18 12.41
C CYS A 190 1.60 4.25 13.52
N ALA A 191 2.68 4.50 14.27
CA ALA A 191 2.79 5.60 15.22
C ALA A 191 3.52 6.81 14.59
N ILE A 192 3.47 8.00 15.21
CA ILE A 192 4.25 9.17 14.79
C ILE A 192 5.21 9.57 15.92
N PHE A 193 6.50 9.39 15.67
CA PHE A 193 7.57 9.73 16.60
C PHE A 193 8.09 11.16 16.37
N PRO A 194 8.51 11.89 17.43
CA PRO A 194 9.21 13.17 17.27
C PRO A 194 10.49 13.06 16.44
N THR A 195 11.17 11.92 16.53
CA THR A 195 12.42 11.60 15.83
C THR A 195 12.36 10.18 15.28
N LEU A 196 12.66 10.01 13.99
CA LEU A 196 12.44 8.75 13.26
C LEU A 196 13.23 7.56 13.81
N ASP A 197 14.52 7.73 14.11
CA ASP A 197 15.42 6.62 14.48
C ASP A 197 16.18 6.87 15.79
N ALA A 198 15.58 7.60 16.73
CA ALA A 198 16.22 7.84 18.04
C ALA A 198 16.47 6.55 18.84
N ASP A 199 15.69 5.50 18.57
CA ASP A 199 15.89 4.16 19.16
C ASP A 199 17.22 3.52 18.72
N MET A 200 17.71 3.87 17.53
CA MET A 200 18.98 3.36 16.98
C MET A 200 20.21 4.03 17.61
N ALA A 201 20.09 5.27 18.09
CA ALA A 201 21.21 6.01 18.69
C ALA A 201 21.72 5.38 20.00
N TYR A 202 20.85 4.64 20.71
CA TYR A 202 21.24 3.88 21.91
C TYR A 202 22.07 2.63 21.57
N VAL A 203 21.86 2.04 20.39
CA VAL A 203 22.60 0.87 19.90
C VAL A 203 24.06 1.22 19.59
N GLU A 204 24.33 2.44 19.10
CA GLU A 204 25.69 2.93 18.82
C GLU A 204 26.51 3.20 20.09
N LYS A 205 25.87 3.49 21.23
CA LYS A 205 26.54 3.83 22.50
C LYS A 205 26.96 2.62 23.34
N GLY A 206 26.92 1.40 22.80
CA GLY A 206 27.49 0.21 23.42
C GLY A 206 26.56 -0.61 24.31
N GLU A 207 25.32 -0.16 24.52
CA GLU A 207 24.26 -1.01 25.07
C GLU A 207 23.70 -1.86 23.91
N ARG A 208 24.31 -3.02 23.68
CA ARG A 208 23.86 -3.98 22.65
C ARG A 208 22.44 -4.46 22.97
N LEU A 209 21.42 -3.77 22.45
CA LEU A 209 20.16 -4.43 22.11
C LEU A 209 20.50 -5.52 21.08
N LEU A 210 20.35 -6.77 21.52
CA LEU A 210 20.72 -7.98 20.78
C LEU A 210 20.14 -7.94 19.36
N LYS A 211 21.02 -8.11 18.36
CA LYS A 211 20.81 -7.92 16.91
C LYS A 211 19.61 -8.63 16.26
N ASN A 212 18.86 -9.47 16.97
CA ASN A 212 17.59 -10.04 16.50
C ASN A 212 16.69 -10.56 17.64
N GLY A 213 17.06 -10.34 18.91
CA GLY A 213 16.48 -11.04 20.08
C GLY A 213 16.32 -12.57 19.94
N VAL A 214 17.09 -13.18 19.04
CA VAL A 214 17.37 -14.62 18.97
C VAL A 214 18.83 -14.77 19.34
N VAL A 215 19.12 -15.53 20.40
CA VAL A 215 20.49 -15.86 20.79
C VAL A 215 21.04 -16.86 19.77
N VAL A 216 21.78 -16.39 18.78
CA VAL A 216 22.78 -17.24 18.12
C VAL A 216 24.02 -17.17 18.99
N ARG A 217 24.37 -18.28 19.66
CA ARG A 217 25.65 -18.39 20.38
C ARG A 217 26.77 -18.16 19.36
N GLY A 218 27.37 -16.97 19.39
CA GLY A 218 28.63 -16.71 18.70
C GLY A 218 29.72 -17.56 19.33
N LEU A 219 30.14 -18.61 18.65
CA LEU A 219 31.37 -19.33 19.00
C LEU A 219 32.54 -18.48 18.49
N GLY A 220 33.07 -17.63 19.37
CA GLY A 220 34.37 -17.02 19.19
C GLY A 220 35.48 -18.07 19.29
N ASN A 221 36.55 -17.88 18.51
CA ASN A 221 37.75 -18.70 18.52
C ASN A 221 38.38 -18.74 19.94
N GLY A 222 38.49 -19.94 20.52
CA GLY A 222 39.22 -20.15 21.77
C GLY A 222 38.96 -21.51 22.41
N ASP A 223 39.91 -22.42 22.26
CA ASP A 223 40.27 -23.60 23.08
C ASP A 223 39.16 -24.32 23.88
N ILE A 224 38.85 -25.53 23.38
CA ILE A 224 38.07 -26.56 24.06
C ILE A 224 38.91 -27.10 25.23
N HIS A 225 38.75 -26.58 26.44
CA HIS A 225 38.88 -27.36 27.67
C HIS A 225 38.16 -26.68 28.84
N SER A 226 37.25 -27.44 29.46
CA SER A 226 36.62 -27.24 30.77
C SER A 226 35.80 -25.97 31.00
N ILE A 227 34.46 -26.06 30.93
CA ILE A 227 33.57 -25.35 31.87
C ILE A 227 32.37 -26.26 32.18
N GLY A 228 32.24 -26.61 33.46
CA GLY A 228 31.16 -27.42 34.03
C GLY A 228 29.85 -26.65 34.19
N ALA A 229 28.82 -27.38 34.59
CA ALA A 229 27.52 -26.85 34.94
C ALA A 229 27.62 -25.97 36.18
N GLU A 230 27.52 -24.65 36.03
CA GLU A 230 27.06 -23.67 37.02
C GLU A 230 27.24 -22.26 36.43
N ASP A 231 26.13 -21.65 35.98
CA ASP A 231 25.83 -20.20 36.07
C ASP A 231 24.62 -19.86 35.19
N SER A 232 23.43 -20.13 35.73
CA SER A 232 22.18 -19.53 35.26
C SER A 232 22.08 -18.11 35.80
N ALA A 233 22.66 -17.13 35.09
CA ALA A 233 22.37 -15.74 35.37
C ALA A 233 20.95 -15.39 34.85
N PRO A 234 20.05 -14.85 35.68
CA PRO A 234 18.67 -14.59 35.28
C PRO A 234 18.62 -13.39 34.33
N VAL A 235 18.00 -13.57 33.16
CA VAL A 235 17.58 -12.49 32.24
C VAL A 235 16.38 -11.77 32.86
N ASN A 236 16.58 -11.12 34.01
CA ASN A 236 15.56 -10.33 34.68
C ASN A 236 16.10 -8.94 34.94
N LYS A 237 15.38 -7.93 34.42
CA LYS A 237 15.63 -6.48 34.40
C LYS A 237 16.46 -5.94 33.22
N LEU A 238 15.86 -5.99 32.02
CA LEU A 238 15.66 -4.71 31.32
C LEU A 238 14.40 -4.11 31.92
N SER A 239 14.53 -3.35 33.02
CA SER A 239 13.43 -2.51 33.47
C SER A 239 13.23 -1.46 32.39
N LEU A 240 12.10 -1.50 31.68
CA LEU A 240 11.56 -0.31 31.05
C LEU A 240 11.48 0.73 32.17
N SER A 241 12.38 1.72 32.15
CA SER A 241 12.37 2.80 33.14
C SER A 241 10.99 3.45 33.13
N ASN A 242 10.58 4.03 34.26
CA ASN A 242 9.32 4.79 34.41
C ASN A 242 9.26 6.08 33.55
N ASP A 243 10.04 6.16 32.48
CA ASP A 243 9.88 7.17 31.44
C ASP A 243 8.63 6.81 30.62
N GLU A 244 7.79 7.79 30.34
CA GLU A 244 6.52 7.62 29.63
C GLU A 244 6.69 6.71 28.40
N ASP A 245 5.89 5.64 28.30
CA ASP A 245 5.95 4.65 27.21
C ASP A 245 6.01 5.38 25.85
N GLU A 246 7.20 5.42 25.24
CA GLU A 246 7.43 6.23 24.04
C GLU A 246 6.56 5.80 22.87
N LEU A 247 6.26 4.50 22.74
CA LEU A 247 5.36 3.99 21.72
C LEU A 247 3.95 4.50 21.96
N TYR A 248 3.47 4.46 23.20
CA TYR A 248 2.17 5.02 23.56
C TYR A 248 2.08 6.51 23.25
N GLN A 249 3.12 7.30 23.59
CA GLN A 249 3.14 8.72 23.24
C GLN A 249 3.15 8.95 21.73
N ALA A 250 3.92 8.17 20.98
CA ALA A 250 3.93 8.23 19.52
C ALA A 250 2.57 7.85 18.89
N GLN A 251 1.85 6.90 19.48
CA GLN A 251 0.49 6.57 19.06
C GLN A 251 -0.49 7.70 19.37
N LEU A 252 -0.40 8.33 20.54
CA LEU A 252 -1.22 9.50 20.86
C LEU A 252 -0.95 10.68 19.92
N ILE A 253 0.31 10.96 19.58
CA ILE A 253 0.68 11.99 18.59
C ILE A 253 0.02 11.67 17.24
N LYS A 254 0.08 10.41 16.80
CA LYS A 254 -0.56 9.98 15.56
C LYS A 254 -2.08 10.14 15.60
N LEU A 255 -2.74 9.69 16.67
CA LEU A 255 -4.18 9.82 16.81
C LEU A 255 -4.61 11.30 16.86
N ASP A 256 -3.88 12.15 17.58
CA ASP A 256 -4.13 13.60 17.60
C ASP A 256 -3.92 14.24 16.22
N HIS A 257 -2.93 13.77 15.45
CA HIS A 257 -2.71 14.21 14.08
C HIS A 257 -3.90 13.88 13.16
N LEU A 258 -4.47 12.67 13.27
CA LEU A 258 -5.70 12.29 12.55
C LEU A 258 -6.89 13.16 13.00
N VAL A 259 -7.06 13.37 14.31
CA VAL A 259 -8.14 14.21 14.87
C VAL A 259 -8.05 15.66 14.37
N LYS A 260 -6.85 16.24 14.29
CA LYS A 260 -6.63 17.57 13.70
C LYS A 260 -7.04 17.62 12.23
N LYS A 261 -6.71 16.59 11.45
CA LYS A 261 -7.10 16.48 10.04
C LYS A 261 -8.60 16.31 9.83
N LEU A 262 -9.35 15.84 10.83
CA LEU A 262 -10.82 15.83 10.80
C LEU A 262 -11.41 17.25 10.88
N LYS A 263 -10.62 18.29 11.17
CA LYS A 263 -11.08 19.70 11.22
C LYS A 263 -12.35 19.85 12.07
N ILE A 264 -12.33 19.23 13.25
CA ILE A 264 -13.39 19.33 14.25
C ILE A 264 -13.29 20.74 14.88
N PRO A 265 -14.38 21.51 14.96
CA PRO A 265 -14.34 22.81 15.63
C PRO A 265 -14.07 22.66 17.13
N GLU A 266 -13.49 23.68 17.76
CA GLU A 266 -13.23 23.64 19.21
C GLU A 266 -14.53 23.53 20.03
N THR A 267 -15.59 24.18 19.57
CA THR A 267 -16.93 24.16 20.19
C THR A 267 -18.01 23.97 19.13
N SER A 268 -19.12 23.35 19.49
CA SER A 268 -20.30 23.21 18.63
C SER A 268 -21.57 23.07 19.47
N ASP A 269 -22.63 23.79 19.07
CA ASP A 269 -23.98 23.65 19.64
C ASP A 269 -24.73 22.44 19.06
N LYS A 270 -24.14 21.77 18.07
CA LYS A 270 -24.71 20.61 17.38
C LYS A 270 -23.82 19.40 17.58
N THR A 271 -24.45 18.23 17.70
CA THR A 271 -23.75 16.95 17.66
C THR A 271 -23.05 16.77 16.30
N ILE A 272 -21.77 16.43 16.34
CA ILE A 272 -20.98 16.04 15.16
C ILE A 272 -20.92 14.52 15.14
N ARG A 273 -21.44 13.91 14.07
CA ARG A 273 -21.41 12.45 13.91
C ARG A 273 -20.20 12.02 13.10
N VAL A 274 -19.43 11.08 13.66
CA VAL A 274 -18.25 10.49 13.03
C VAL A 274 -18.55 9.04 12.65
N LEU A 275 -18.30 8.67 11.40
CA LEU A 275 -18.24 7.28 10.97
C LEU A 275 -16.78 6.82 10.98
N GLU A 276 -16.50 5.74 11.71
CA GLU A 276 -15.21 5.06 11.70
C GLU A 276 -15.37 3.67 11.04
N ILE A 277 -14.56 3.38 10.02
CA ILE A 277 -14.48 2.04 9.43
C ILE A 277 -13.13 1.42 9.82
N GLY A 278 -13.20 0.36 10.61
CA GLY A 278 -12.05 -0.28 11.25
C GLY A 278 -11.87 0.22 12.68
N SER A 279 -12.68 -0.29 13.62
CA SER A 279 -12.66 0.15 15.03
C SER A 279 -11.34 -0.08 15.75
N GLY A 280 -10.58 -1.10 15.32
CA GLY A 280 -9.54 -1.69 16.16
C GLY A 280 -10.11 -2.01 17.54
N TRP A 281 -9.42 -1.60 18.59
CA TRP A 281 -9.88 -1.73 19.97
C TRP A 281 -10.45 -0.41 20.55
N GLY A 282 -10.88 0.54 19.70
CA GLY A 282 -11.61 1.74 20.10
C GLY A 282 -10.77 2.97 20.48
N ALA A 283 -9.45 2.94 20.29
CA ALA A 283 -8.54 4.01 20.72
C ALA A 283 -8.92 5.39 20.16
N LEU A 284 -9.21 5.47 18.86
CA LEU A 284 -9.55 6.72 18.20
C LEU A 284 -10.94 7.23 18.61
N ALA A 285 -11.94 6.35 18.68
CA ALA A 285 -13.29 6.70 19.15
C ALA A 285 -13.29 7.24 20.59
N ILE A 286 -12.52 6.61 21.49
CA ILE A 286 -12.32 7.06 22.87
C ILE A 286 -11.64 8.44 22.88
N LEU A 287 -10.57 8.63 22.09
CA LEU A 287 -9.87 9.91 22.03
C LEU A 287 -10.79 11.05 21.55
N LEU A 288 -11.52 10.81 20.46
CA LEU A 288 -12.44 11.79 19.86
C LEU A 288 -13.51 12.25 20.86
N THR A 289 -14.17 11.29 21.52
CA THR A 289 -15.28 11.60 22.44
C THR A 289 -14.81 12.17 23.77
N ARG A 290 -13.62 11.80 24.26
CA ARG A 290 -13.00 12.45 25.43
C ARG A 290 -12.60 13.89 25.14
N LYS A 291 -12.08 14.16 23.94
CA LYS A 291 -11.62 15.50 23.54
C LYS A 291 -12.77 16.45 23.22
N TYR A 292 -13.86 15.95 22.64
CA TYR A 292 -14.99 16.76 22.21
C TYR A 292 -16.31 16.19 22.77
N PRO A 293 -17.02 16.92 23.67
CA PRO A 293 -18.24 16.42 24.32
C PRO A 293 -19.43 16.29 23.37
N PHE A 294 -19.43 17.03 22.25
CA PHE A 294 -20.47 17.04 21.23
C PHE A 294 -20.23 16.04 20.08
N ILE A 295 -19.22 15.16 20.19
CA ILE A 295 -18.99 14.10 19.20
C ILE A 295 -19.73 12.83 19.61
N GLU A 296 -20.36 12.22 18.62
CA GLU A 296 -20.79 10.82 18.63
C GLU A 296 -20.08 10.03 17.53
N VAL A 297 -19.71 8.79 17.84
CA VAL A 297 -18.99 7.90 16.93
C VAL A 297 -19.79 6.62 16.69
N ASP A 298 -20.01 6.29 15.42
CA ASP A 298 -20.41 4.96 15.00
C ASP A 298 -19.20 4.29 14.34
N SER A 299 -18.72 3.21 14.93
CA SER A 299 -17.50 2.53 14.54
C SER A 299 -17.79 1.10 14.11
N LEU A 300 -17.19 0.65 13.01
CA LEU A 300 -17.45 -0.66 12.41
C LEU A 300 -16.24 -1.59 12.53
N THR A 301 -16.48 -2.83 12.93
CA THR A 301 -15.49 -3.91 12.89
C THR A 301 -16.12 -5.23 12.43
N LEU A 302 -15.28 -6.15 11.93
CA LEU A 302 -15.64 -7.53 11.60
C LEU A 302 -15.23 -8.53 12.68
N SER A 303 -14.43 -8.12 13.68
CA SER A 303 -13.94 -9.00 14.75
C SER A 303 -14.78 -8.84 16.03
N SER A 304 -15.28 -9.96 16.54
CA SER A 304 -16.01 -10.02 17.81
C SER A 304 -15.13 -9.69 19.01
N GLU A 305 -13.86 -10.06 18.94
CA GLU A 305 -12.82 -9.92 19.94
C GLU A 305 -12.43 -8.45 20.08
N GLN A 306 -12.25 -7.77 18.94
CA GLN A 306 -12.07 -6.31 18.88
C GLN A 306 -13.28 -5.58 19.45
N LYS A 307 -14.49 -5.95 19.04
CA LYS A 307 -15.73 -5.32 19.55
C LYS A 307 -15.81 -5.46 21.07
N SER A 308 -15.61 -6.67 21.59
CA SER A 308 -15.77 -6.95 23.02
C SER A 308 -14.82 -6.11 23.88
N LEU A 309 -13.52 -6.11 23.54
CA LEU A 309 -12.54 -5.31 24.29
C LEU A 309 -12.69 -3.80 24.01
N ALA A 310 -13.11 -3.38 22.81
CA ALA A 310 -13.41 -1.98 22.55
C ALA A 310 -14.56 -1.47 23.44
N GLU A 311 -15.65 -2.24 23.58
CA GLU A 311 -16.79 -1.89 24.42
C GLU A 311 -16.41 -1.80 25.91
N GLU A 312 -15.60 -2.73 26.41
CA GLU A 312 -15.03 -2.68 27.76
C GLU A 312 -14.26 -1.37 27.97
N ARG A 313 -13.30 -1.08 27.09
CA ARG A 313 -12.46 0.13 27.18
C ARG A 313 -13.26 1.43 27.04
N ILE A 314 -14.32 1.42 26.23
CA ILE A 314 -15.25 2.54 26.06
C ILE A 314 -16.03 2.79 27.35
N SER A 315 -16.50 1.72 28.01
CA SER A 315 -17.20 1.81 29.29
C SER A 315 -16.27 2.28 30.41
N GLU A 316 -15.04 1.75 30.49
CA GLU A 316 -14.01 2.24 31.41
C GLU A 316 -13.68 3.72 31.18
N ALA A 317 -13.81 4.17 29.93
CA ALA A 317 -13.60 5.57 29.56
C ALA A 317 -14.78 6.50 29.86
N GLY A 318 -15.96 5.98 30.20
CA GLY A 318 -17.17 6.74 30.49
C GLY A 318 -17.76 7.45 29.26
N VAL A 319 -17.57 6.88 28.06
CA VAL A 319 -18.03 7.46 26.78
C VAL A 319 -18.99 6.58 26.01
N GLU A 320 -19.48 5.49 26.62
CA GLU A 320 -20.39 4.50 26.04
C GLU A 320 -21.72 5.09 25.53
N ALA A 321 -22.17 6.21 26.12
CA ALA A 321 -23.37 6.91 25.63
C ALA A 321 -23.17 7.56 24.24
N ARG A 322 -21.92 7.74 23.80
CA ARG A 322 -21.56 8.48 22.58
C ARG A 322 -20.75 7.66 21.58
N VAL A 323 -20.35 6.43 21.93
CA VAL A 323 -19.63 5.53 21.03
C VAL A 323 -20.42 4.24 20.86
N ARG A 324 -20.70 3.87 19.62
CA ARG A 324 -21.37 2.62 19.25
C ARG A 324 -20.45 1.78 18.38
N ILE A 325 -20.13 0.56 18.83
CA ILE A 325 -19.34 -0.40 18.05
C ILE A 325 -20.27 -1.40 17.37
N TRP A 326 -20.23 -1.45 16.06
CA TRP A 326 -21.05 -2.33 15.24
C TRP A 326 -20.20 -3.49 14.72
N LEU A 327 -20.60 -4.72 15.02
CA LEU A 327 -20.07 -5.92 14.35
C LEU A 327 -20.76 -6.03 12.99
N MET A 328 -20.20 -5.34 12.00
CA MET A 328 -20.87 -5.14 10.71
C MET A 328 -19.82 -4.92 9.61
N ASP A 329 -20.06 -5.57 8.48
CA ASP A 329 -19.37 -5.27 7.24
C ASP A 329 -19.76 -3.87 6.75
N TYR A 330 -18.80 -3.01 6.43
CA TYR A 330 -19.09 -1.64 5.99
C TYR A 330 -19.97 -1.60 4.72
N ARG A 331 -19.96 -2.66 3.91
CA ARG A 331 -20.81 -2.81 2.72
C ARG A 331 -22.29 -2.99 3.07
N CYS A 332 -22.58 -3.37 4.31
CA CYS A 332 -23.92 -3.59 4.82
C CYS A 332 -24.48 -2.39 5.60
N VAL A 333 -23.81 -1.22 5.58
CA VAL A 333 -24.32 -0.02 6.26
C VAL A 333 -25.71 0.37 5.73
N PRO A 334 -26.69 0.62 6.61
CA PRO A 334 -28.09 0.75 6.22
C PRO A 334 -28.35 2.00 5.38
N GLU A 335 -29.47 2.02 4.65
CA GLU A 335 -29.86 3.19 3.85
C GLU A 335 -30.14 4.43 4.72
N SER A 336 -30.56 4.21 5.97
CA SER A 336 -30.76 5.29 6.96
C SER A 336 -29.48 6.05 7.32
N TRP A 337 -28.30 5.58 6.90
CA TRP A 337 -27.02 6.26 7.11
C TRP A 337 -26.61 7.19 5.94
N THR A 338 -27.40 7.24 4.88
CA THR A 338 -27.17 8.15 3.75
C THR A 338 -27.20 9.61 4.19
N GLY A 339 -26.11 10.34 3.97
CA GLY A 339 -25.97 11.76 4.30
C GLY A 339 -25.98 12.08 5.80
N VAL A 340 -25.60 11.14 6.66
CA VAL A 340 -25.70 11.28 8.12
C VAL A 340 -24.44 11.82 8.78
N PHE A 341 -23.26 11.48 8.27
CA PHE A 341 -22.01 11.70 9.00
C PHE A 341 -21.34 13.01 8.60
N ASP A 342 -20.93 13.79 9.61
CA ASP A 342 -20.17 15.03 9.44
C ASP A 342 -18.70 14.74 9.18
N ARG A 343 -18.19 13.64 9.75
CA ARG A 343 -16.80 13.25 9.69
C ARG A 343 -16.67 11.77 9.36
N PHE A 344 -15.62 11.43 8.64
CA PHE A 344 -15.29 10.07 8.28
C PHE A 344 -13.84 9.76 8.65
N VAL A 345 -13.59 8.60 9.22
CA VAL A 345 -12.23 8.14 9.46
C VAL A 345 -12.07 6.65 9.18
N SER A 346 -10.94 6.27 8.61
CA SER A 346 -10.54 4.87 8.47
C SER A 346 -9.03 4.76 8.59
N VAL A 347 -8.56 3.84 9.42
CA VAL A 347 -7.12 3.64 9.69
C VAL A 347 -6.75 2.21 9.35
N GLU A 348 -5.86 2.05 8.37
CA GLU A 348 -5.25 0.78 7.95
C GLU A 348 -6.27 -0.36 7.75
N MET A 349 -7.37 -0.02 7.06
CA MET A 349 -8.44 -0.95 6.70
C MET A 349 -8.50 -1.20 5.19
N ILE A 350 -8.12 -0.21 4.36
CA ILE A 350 -8.24 -0.27 2.90
C ILE A 350 -7.40 -1.41 2.29
N GLU A 351 -6.31 -1.78 2.95
CA GLU A 351 -5.41 -2.90 2.62
C GLU A 351 -6.17 -4.23 2.46
N ALA A 352 -7.30 -4.37 3.16
CA ALA A 352 -8.15 -5.55 3.14
C ALA A 352 -9.35 -5.46 2.19
N VAL A 353 -9.59 -4.31 1.56
CA VAL A 353 -10.72 -4.09 0.64
C VAL A 353 -10.52 -4.84 -0.67
N GLY A 354 -9.29 -4.87 -1.19
CA GLY A 354 -8.98 -5.41 -2.53
C GLY A 354 -9.17 -4.37 -3.64
N ARG A 355 -8.36 -4.46 -4.69
CA ARG A 355 -8.26 -3.46 -5.77
C ARG A 355 -9.59 -3.19 -6.45
N GLU A 356 -10.31 -4.27 -6.73
CA GLU A 356 -11.54 -4.29 -7.50
C GLU A 356 -12.70 -3.58 -6.77
N PHE A 357 -12.60 -3.46 -5.44
CA PHE A 357 -13.65 -2.93 -4.58
C PHE A 357 -13.35 -1.52 -4.04
N LEU A 358 -12.20 -0.93 -4.37
CA LEU A 358 -11.82 0.41 -3.91
C LEU A 358 -12.82 1.49 -4.35
N THR A 359 -13.28 1.45 -5.59
CA THR A 359 -14.29 2.41 -6.10
C THR A 359 -15.62 2.27 -5.33
N GLU A 360 -16.05 1.05 -5.03
CA GLU A 360 -17.26 0.80 -4.25
C GLU A 360 -17.13 1.24 -2.80
N TYR A 361 -15.95 1.02 -2.19
CA TYR A 361 -15.62 1.54 -0.86
C TYR A 361 -15.84 3.05 -0.79
N TRP A 362 -15.29 3.82 -1.74
CA TRP A 362 -15.49 5.27 -1.78
C TRP A 362 -16.93 5.67 -2.07
N ALA A 363 -17.69 4.89 -2.86
CA ALA A 363 -19.11 5.14 -3.09
C ALA A 363 -19.94 4.99 -1.80
N ILE A 364 -19.61 4.01 -0.95
CA ILE A 364 -20.24 3.84 0.37
C ILE A 364 -19.90 5.02 1.29
N VAL A 365 -18.63 5.44 1.31
CA VAL A 365 -18.17 6.60 2.09
C VAL A 365 -18.90 7.88 1.64
N GLU A 366 -18.94 8.13 0.33
CA GLU A 366 -19.65 9.27 -0.27
C GLU A 366 -21.13 9.29 0.11
N ARG A 367 -21.81 8.13 0.05
CA ARG A 367 -23.21 8.00 0.42
C ARG A 367 -23.43 8.34 1.89
N CYS A 368 -22.59 7.84 2.79
CA CYS A 368 -22.76 8.00 4.23
C CYS A 368 -22.49 9.44 4.71
N MET A 369 -21.60 10.17 4.04
CA MET A 369 -21.21 11.51 4.45
C MET A 369 -22.22 12.57 4.04
N LYS A 370 -22.47 13.55 4.92
CA LYS A 370 -23.26 14.75 4.60
C LYS A 370 -22.75 15.42 3.32
N PRO A 371 -23.63 15.99 2.47
CA PRO A 371 -23.25 16.56 1.18
C PRO A 371 -22.46 17.88 1.28
N LYS A 372 -22.44 18.51 2.46
CA LYS A 372 -21.75 19.78 2.71
C LYS A 372 -21.02 19.72 4.05
N ASN A 373 -19.94 20.50 4.15
CA ASN A 373 -19.17 20.70 5.39
C ASN A 373 -18.68 19.41 6.08
N SER A 374 -18.49 18.34 5.31
CA SER A 374 -17.95 17.07 5.82
C SER A 374 -16.51 16.85 5.38
N VAL A 375 -15.77 16.15 6.23
CA VAL A 375 -14.33 15.91 6.12
C VAL A 375 -14.07 14.44 6.38
N GLY A 376 -13.23 13.82 5.55
CA GLY A 376 -12.79 12.45 5.74
C GLY A 376 -11.28 12.35 5.86
N VAL A 377 -10.81 11.41 6.67
CA VAL A 377 -9.38 11.12 6.86
C VAL A 377 -9.17 9.62 6.74
N VAL A 378 -8.23 9.21 5.89
CA VAL A 378 -7.89 7.80 5.67
C VAL A 378 -6.40 7.62 5.83
N GLN A 379 -5.99 6.71 6.70
CA GLN A 379 -4.61 6.21 6.80
C GLN A 379 -4.54 4.84 6.11
N VAL A 380 -3.52 4.62 5.29
CA VAL A 380 -3.39 3.40 4.48
C VAL A 380 -1.94 3.15 4.09
N ILE A 381 -1.50 1.91 4.25
CA ILE A 381 -0.24 1.40 3.73
C ILE A 381 -0.33 1.30 2.20
N THR A 382 0.67 1.85 1.53
CA THR A 382 0.75 1.94 0.07
C THR A 382 2.03 1.33 -0.46
N ILE A 383 2.01 0.95 -1.74
CA ILE A 383 3.18 0.51 -2.49
C ILE A 383 3.33 1.38 -3.76
N PRO A 384 4.55 1.66 -4.26
CA PRO A 384 4.73 2.41 -5.50
C PRO A 384 4.17 1.68 -6.74
N GLU A 385 4.29 0.35 -6.78
CA GLU A 385 3.85 -0.49 -7.90
C GLU A 385 3.17 -1.77 -7.38
N PRO A 386 2.11 -2.28 -8.04
CA PRO A 386 1.36 -3.44 -7.57
C PRO A 386 2.18 -4.73 -7.74
N LEU A 387 2.86 -5.18 -6.68
CA LEU A 387 3.74 -6.37 -6.67
C LEU A 387 3.11 -7.64 -6.06
N PHE A 388 1.89 -7.60 -5.50
CA PHE A 388 1.35 -8.71 -4.70
C PHE A 388 0.01 -9.27 -5.21
N PRO A 389 -0.09 -10.58 -5.50
CA PRO A 389 -1.36 -11.29 -5.62
C PRO A 389 -1.86 -11.74 -4.23
N GLY A 390 -3.06 -11.30 -3.80
CA GLY A 390 -3.74 -11.78 -2.58
C GLY A 390 -3.91 -10.79 -1.43
N GLY A 391 -3.03 -9.81 -1.31
CA GLY A 391 -3.21 -8.65 -0.43
C GLY A 391 -3.00 -7.40 -1.27
N HIS A 392 -3.92 -6.44 -1.25
CA HIS A 392 -3.80 -5.27 -2.11
C HIS A 392 -3.39 -4.05 -1.29
N LEU A 393 -2.09 -3.78 -1.26
CA LEU A 393 -1.60 -2.43 -0.95
C LEU A 393 -1.85 -1.56 -2.19
N PRO A 394 -2.70 -0.52 -2.10
CA PRO A 394 -2.94 0.36 -3.23
C PRO A 394 -1.74 1.29 -3.48
N THR A 395 -1.62 1.79 -4.71
CA THR A 395 -0.75 2.93 -4.98
C THR A 395 -1.47 4.23 -4.60
N VAL A 396 -0.72 5.30 -4.34
CA VAL A 396 -1.33 6.62 -4.08
C VAL A 396 -2.20 7.06 -5.26
N THR A 397 -1.75 6.83 -6.50
CA THR A 397 -2.53 7.11 -7.72
C THR A 397 -3.85 6.34 -7.71
N ALA A 398 -3.82 5.03 -7.43
CA ALA A 398 -5.03 4.22 -7.38
C ALA A 398 -6.00 4.71 -6.29
N LEU A 399 -5.52 5.15 -5.13
CA LEU A 399 -6.36 5.73 -4.08
C LEU A 399 -7.05 7.01 -4.55
N VAL A 400 -6.30 7.91 -5.19
CA VAL A 400 -6.82 9.19 -5.70
C VAL A 400 -7.85 8.95 -6.81
N ASP A 401 -7.54 8.09 -7.76
CA ASP A 401 -8.41 7.78 -8.89
C ASP A 401 -9.71 7.14 -8.41
N THR A 402 -9.62 6.12 -7.56
CA THR A 402 -10.82 5.42 -7.05
C THR A 402 -11.66 6.32 -6.14
N LEU A 403 -11.03 7.25 -5.40
CA LEU A 403 -11.75 8.25 -4.61
C LEU A 403 -12.53 9.21 -5.50
N ALA A 404 -11.93 9.70 -6.59
CA ALA A 404 -12.61 10.59 -7.53
C ALA A 404 -13.80 9.89 -8.19
N HIS A 405 -13.62 8.65 -8.66
CA HIS A 405 -14.67 7.87 -9.32
C HIS A 405 -15.78 7.46 -8.36
N GLY A 406 -15.44 6.79 -7.25
CA GLY A 406 -16.41 6.31 -6.27
C GLY A 406 -17.10 7.46 -5.53
N GLY A 407 -16.35 8.53 -5.26
CA GLY A 407 -16.84 9.78 -4.70
C GLY A 407 -17.62 10.65 -5.69
N LYS A 408 -17.77 10.24 -6.96
CA LYS A 408 -18.46 10.99 -8.02
C LYS A 408 -17.97 12.44 -8.15
N ASN A 409 -16.66 12.65 -7.98
CA ASN A 409 -15.98 13.95 -7.93
C ASN A 409 -16.49 14.91 -6.83
N LYS A 410 -17.19 14.40 -5.80
CA LYS A 410 -17.70 15.21 -4.67
C LYS A 410 -16.83 15.10 -3.42
N LEU A 411 -15.85 14.21 -3.42
CA LEU A 411 -14.84 14.07 -2.38
C LEU A 411 -13.56 14.71 -2.93
N ILE A 412 -13.23 15.89 -2.44
CA ILE A 412 -12.11 16.70 -2.94
C ILE A 412 -10.90 16.45 -2.06
N ILE A 413 -9.77 16.09 -2.66
CA ILE A 413 -8.53 15.90 -1.91
C ILE A 413 -8.08 17.24 -1.32
N ASP A 414 -7.85 17.23 -0.02
CA ASP A 414 -7.38 18.38 0.76
C ASP A 414 -5.88 18.27 1.07
N SER A 415 -5.42 17.07 1.47
CA SER A 415 -3.99 16.81 1.67
C SER A 415 -3.66 15.32 1.58
N ILE A 416 -2.40 15.03 1.25
CA ILE A 416 -1.79 13.69 1.33
C ILE A 416 -0.46 13.85 2.06
N SER A 417 -0.24 13.07 3.13
CA SER A 417 1.02 13.07 3.88
C SER A 417 1.53 11.67 4.09
N ASN A 418 2.83 11.45 3.94
CA ASN A 418 3.48 10.15 4.12
C ASN A 418 4.09 10.04 5.52
N ILE A 419 3.60 9.10 6.34
CA ILE A 419 4.13 8.75 7.66
C ILE A 419 4.89 7.41 7.66
N GLY A 420 5.04 6.76 6.50
CA GLY A 420 5.75 5.50 6.34
C GLY A 420 7.12 5.40 7.00
N PRO A 421 7.97 6.45 7.00
CA PRO A 421 9.24 6.42 7.73
C PRO A 421 9.11 6.15 9.24
N HIS A 422 8.00 6.52 9.88
CA HIS A 422 7.75 6.23 11.29
C HIS A 422 7.34 4.76 11.54
N TYR A 423 6.85 4.06 10.51
CA TYR A 423 6.39 2.68 10.63
C TYR A 423 7.57 1.73 10.88
N ALA A 424 8.75 2.01 10.30
CA ALA A 424 9.97 1.25 10.57
C ALA A 424 10.28 1.19 12.08
N ARG A 425 10.26 2.35 12.77
CA ARG A 425 10.43 2.40 14.23
C ARG A 425 9.30 1.73 14.98
N THR A 426 8.05 1.90 14.53
CA THR A 426 6.88 1.22 15.12
C THR A 426 7.08 -0.30 15.15
N LEU A 427 7.53 -0.89 14.04
CA LEU A 427 7.78 -2.33 13.90
C LEU A 427 8.95 -2.80 14.76
N ARG A 428 10.03 -2.01 14.88
CA ARG A 428 11.15 -2.32 15.79
C ARG A 428 10.70 -2.34 17.25
N GLU A 429 9.89 -1.36 17.64
CA GLU A 429 9.33 -1.23 18.98
C GLU A 429 8.37 -2.38 19.33
N TRP A 430 7.53 -2.82 18.38
CA TRP A 430 6.70 -4.01 18.53
C TRP A 430 7.55 -5.28 18.61
N ARG A 431 8.50 -5.48 17.71
CA ARG A 431 9.41 -6.64 17.73
C ARG A 431 10.15 -6.75 19.06
N LYS A 432 10.67 -5.64 19.58
CA LYS A 432 11.37 -5.58 20.87
C LYS A 432 10.45 -6.04 22.01
N ARG A 433 9.25 -5.46 22.13
CA ARG A 433 8.30 -5.83 23.19
C ARG A 433 7.82 -7.29 23.04
N PHE A 434 7.52 -7.72 21.82
CA PHE A 434 7.13 -9.09 21.48
C PHE A 434 8.17 -10.10 21.96
N LEU A 435 9.45 -9.88 21.65
CA LEU A 435 10.53 -10.79 22.04
C LEU A 435 10.76 -10.79 23.56
N VAL A 436 10.70 -9.64 24.22
CA VAL A 436 10.89 -9.52 25.67
C VAL A 436 9.78 -10.24 26.45
N ARG A 437 8.54 -10.17 25.96
CA ARG A 437 7.36 -10.76 26.62
C ARG A 437 6.91 -12.09 26.02
N PHE A 438 7.70 -12.64 25.10
CA PHE A 438 7.31 -13.85 24.37
C PHE A 438 7.08 -15.01 25.33
N ASP A 439 8.05 -15.27 26.21
CA ASP A 439 8.00 -16.41 27.12
C ASP A 439 7.05 -16.19 28.31
N SER A 440 6.95 -14.94 28.81
CA SER A 440 6.18 -14.63 30.02
C SER A 440 4.69 -14.44 29.76
N ASP A 441 4.32 -13.85 28.63
CA ASP A 441 2.95 -13.37 28.38
C ASP A 441 2.34 -14.08 27.15
N ILE A 442 3.09 -14.15 26.06
CA ILE A 442 2.59 -14.67 24.77
C ILE A 442 2.43 -16.19 24.79
N ILE A 443 3.45 -16.94 25.21
CA ILE A 443 3.34 -18.42 25.30
C ILE A 443 2.15 -18.82 26.17
N PRO A 444 1.97 -18.33 27.41
CA PRO A 444 0.80 -18.70 28.22
C PRO A 444 -0.54 -18.31 27.58
N SER A 445 -0.61 -17.20 26.84
CA SER A 445 -1.81 -16.81 26.09
C SER A 445 -2.12 -17.82 24.99
N LEU A 446 -1.12 -18.15 24.15
CA LEU A 446 -1.28 -19.11 23.05
C LEU A 446 -1.70 -20.50 23.55
N LYS A 447 -1.07 -20.99 24.62
CA LYS A 447 -1.41 -22.30 25.22
C LYS A 447 -2.85 -22.34 25.74
N ARG A 448 -3.36 -21.22 26.26
CA ARG A 448 -4.72 -21.14 26.80
C ARG A 448 -5.77 -21.10 25.70
N GLU A 449 -5.47 -20.40 24.62
CA GLU A 449 -6.39 -20.20 23.50
C GLU A 449 -6.44 -21.41 22.56
N TYR A 450 -5.27 -22.00 22.27
CA TYR A 450 -5.16 -23.17 21.39
C TYR A 450 -4.39 -24.32 22.08
N PRO A 451 -4.95 -24.90 23.16
CA PRO A 451 -4.27 -25.93 23.97
C PRO A 451 -3.96 -27.21 23.20
N GLU A 452 -4.69 -27.51 22.12
CA GLU A 452 -4.43 -28.68 21.27
C GLU A 452 -3.28 -28.47 20.28
N VAL A 453 -2.90 -27.21 20.01
CA VAL A 453 -1.82 -26.85 19.07
C VAL A 453 -0.52 -26.56 19.83
N PHE A 454 -0.61 -25.77 20.90
CA PHE A 454 0.54 -25.32 21.67
C PHE A 454 0.65 -26.10 23.00
N ASP A 455 0.73 -27.42 22.93
CA ASP A 455 0.90 -28.28 24.11
C ASP A 455 2.38 -28.40 24.56
N GLU A 456 2.63 -29.19 25.61
CA GLU A 456 3.99 -29.47 26.11
C GLU A 456 4.74 -30.52 25.27
N SER A 457 4.13 -31.06 24.22
CA SER A 457 4.78 -32.06 23.38
C SER A 457 5.92 -31.43 22.56
N THR A 458 6.76 -32.27 21.97
CA THR A 458 7.76 -31.79 21.01
C THR A 458 7.12 -31.07 19.82
N ARG A 459 5.92 -31.50 19.40
CA ARG A 459 5.19 -30.82 18.33
C ARG A 459 4.74 -29.42 18.79
N GLY A 460 4.08 -29.31 19.94
CA GLY A 460 3.62 -28.02 20.46
C GLY A 460 4.75 -27.02 20.68
N ARG A 461 5.90 -27.48 21.19
CA ARG A 461 7.11 -26.65 21.30
C ARG A 461 7.62 -26.16 19.94
N ASN A 462 7.59 -27.01 18.92
CA ASN A 462 7.98 -26.60 17.56
C ASN A 462 6.99 -25.58 16.96
N GLU A 463 5.68 -25.75 17.18
CA GLU A 463 4.67 -24.79 16.72
C GLU A 463 4.85 -23.41 17.38
N ILE A 464 5.22 -23.36 18.66
CA ILE A 464 5.56 -22.11 19.36
C ILE A 464 6.76 -21.42 18.71
N GLU A 465 7.81 -22.18 18.37
CA GLU A 465 8.99 -21.62 17.70
C GLU A 465 8.69 -21.14 16.28
N VAL A 466 7.92 -21.91 15.50
CA VAL A 466 7.44 -21.50 14.16
C VAL A 466 6.65 -20.20 14.26
N PHE A 467 5.76 -20.08 15.25
CA PHE A 467 4.99 -18.87 15.52
C PHE A 467 5.92 -17.68 15.81
N LYS A 468 6.88 -17.85 16.73
CA LYS A 468 7.87 -16.81 17.07
C LYS A 468 8.61 -16.33 15.83
N ARG A 469 9.12 -17.27 15.03
CA ARG A 469 9.91 -16.99 13.83
C ARG A 469 9.09 -16.33 12.74
N LYS A 470 7.82 -16.71 12.56
CA LYS A 470 6.88 -16.04 11.64
C LYS A 470 6.71 -14.56 11.99
N TRP A 471 6.51 -14.23 13.26
CA TRP A 471 6.34 -12.84 13.69
C TRP A 471 7.63 -12.03 13.61
N VAL A 472 8.78 -12.61 13.98
CA VAL A 472 10.10 -11.97 13.79
C VAL A 472 10.34 -11.68 12.31
N TYR A 473 10.08 -12.65 11.44
CA TYR A 473 10.19 -12.46 9.99
C TYR A 473 9.31 -11.31 9.50
N TYR A 474 8.03 -11.30 9.90
CA TYR A 474 7.06 -10.26 9.56
C TYR A 474 7.57 -8.87 9.96
N TYR A 475 7.99 -8.68 11.22
CA TYR A 475 8.50 -7.39 11.69
C TYR A 475 9.73 -6.94 10.90
N CYS A 476 10.72 -7.82 10.70
CA CYS A 476 11.94 -7.49 9.97
C CYS A 476 11.67 -7.15 8.49
N TYR A 477 10.81 -7.94 7.84
CA TYR A 477 10.48 -7.77 6.42
C TYR A 477 9.75 -6.44 6.18
N CYS A 478 8.73 -6.15 6.99
CA CYS A 478 8.01 -4.88 6.91
C CYS A 478 8.88 -3.69 7.31
N GLU A 479 9.73 -3.83 8.33
CA GLU A 479 10.64 -2.76 8.77
C GLU A 479 11.54 -2.31 7.61
N VAL A 480 12.12 -3.27 6.90
CA VAL A 480 12.96 -2.98 5.73
C VAL A 480 12.14 -2.30 4.65
N GLY A 481 10.94 -2.80 4.35
CA GLY A 481 10.07 -2.20 3.34
C GLY A 481 9.80 -0.70 3.57
N PHE A 482 9.48 -0.32 4.80
CA PHE A 482 9.27 1.09 5.16
C PHE A 482 10.58 1.89 5.21
N THR A 483 11.65 1.32 5.75
CA THR A 483 12.97 1.95 5.81
C THR A 483 13.46 2.33 4.42
N THR A 484 13.23 1.47 3.44
CA THR A 484 13.71 1.63 2.06
C THR A 484 12.68 2.31 1.16
N ARG A 485 11.54 2.74 1.71
CA ARG A 485 10.43 3.38 0.98
C ARG A 485 9.87 2.54 -0.17
N THR A 486 10.04 1.22 -0.11
CA THR A 486 9.32 0.29 -0.99
C THR A 486 7.89 0.09 -0.49
N LEU A 487 7.66 0.35 0.79
CA LEU A 487 6.36 0.60 1.39
C LEU A 487 6.27 2.06 1.83
N GLY A 488 5.08 2.63 1.72
CA GLY A 488 4.71 3.92 2.33
C GLY A 488 3.48 3.74 3.20
N ASP A 489 3.19 4.72 4.04
CA ASP A 489 1.92 4.79 4.78
C ASP A 489 1.44 6.24 4.69
N HIS A 490 0.26 6.42 4.11
CA HIS A 490 -0.24 7.73 3.71
C HIS A 490 -1.52 8.07 4.46
N ILE A 491 -1.57 9.31 4.95
CA ILE A 491 -2.79 9.92 5.47
C ILE A 491 -3.36 10.84 4.38
N LEU A 492 -4.47 10.39 3.78
CA LEU A 492 -5.29 11.12 2.81
C LEU A 492 -6.39 11.86 3.55
N THR A 493 -6.51 13.17 3.34
CA THR A 493 -7.62 13.99 3.83
C THR A 493 -8.42 14.48 2.63
N PHE A 494 -9.75 14.38 2.72
CA PHE A 494 -10.67 14.88 1.70
C PHE A 494 -11.83 15.64 2.33
N VAL A 495 -12.44 16.53 1.56
CA VAL A 495 -13.53 17.40 1.99
C VAL A 495 -14.64 17.45 0.94
N ARG A 496 -15.84 17.89 1.33
CA ARG A 496 -16.87 18.28 0.36
C ARG A 496 -16.50 19.60 -0.31
N GLU A 497 -16.94 19.76 -1.55
CA GLU A 497 -16.87 21.05 -2.26
C GLU A 497 -17.45 22.19 -1.40
N GLY A 498 -16.75 23.33 -1.40
CA GLY A 498 -17.18 24.49 -0.63
C GLY A 498 -17.05 24.33 0.89
N PHE A 499 -16.21 23.40 1.38
CA PHE A 499 -15.85 23.34 2.80
C PHE A 499 -15.22 24.67 3.24
N GLU A 500 -15.95 25.46 4.05
CA GLU A 500 -15.52 26.81 4.47
C GLU A 500 -14.50 26.78 5.63
N GLY A 501 -14.27 25.63 6.28
CA GLY A 501 -13.35 25.50 7.42
C GLY A 501 -13.64 26.48 8.56
N GLN A 502 -12.74 26.56 9.54
CA GLN A 502 -12.74 27.66 10.53
C GLN A 502 -12.13 28.96 9.96
N SER A 503 -12.25 29.20 8.65
CA SER A 503 -11.72 30.43 8.04
C SER A 503 -12.77 31.53 8.15
N SER A 504 -12.64 32.37 9.17
CA SER A 504 -13.46 33.57 9.42
C SER A 504 -13.41 34.62 8.29
N THR A 505 -12.61 34.39 7.24
CA THR A 505 -12.36 35.34 6.15
C THR A 505 -13.29 35.17 4.94
N VAL A 506 -14.01 34.05 4.81
CA VAL A 506 -14.86 33.79 3.61
C VAL A 506 -16.21 34.54 3.67
N SER A 507 -16.64 34.98 4.86
CA SER A 507 -17.87 35.79 4.99
C SER A 507 -17.81 37.11 4.22
N THR A 508 -16.61 37.63 3.93
CA THR A 508 -16.43 38.91 3.22
C THR A 508 -16.47 38.75 1.70
N MET A 509 -16.30 37.53 1.16
CA MET A 509 -16.26 37.29 -0.29
C MET A 509 -17.63 37.01 -0.92
N LYS A 510 -18.66 36.67 -0.12
CA LYS A 510 -20.04 36.52 -0.62
C LYS A 510 -20.60 37.81 -1.22
N GLY A 511 -20.11 38.98 -0.78
CA GLY A 511 -20.44 40.28 -1.39
C GLY A 511 -19.77 40.53 -2.75
N PHE A 512 -18.58 39.96 -2.99
CA PHE A 512 -17.82 40.20 -4.22
C PHE A 512 -18.36 39.43 -5.42
N LEU A 513 -18.87 38.20 -5.21
CA LEU A 513 -19.40 37.38 -6.30
C LEU A 513 -20.72 37.93 -6.86
N THR A 514 -21.55 38.55 -6.02
CA THR A 514 -22.81 39.22 -6.43
C THR A 514 -22.55 40.51 -7.22
N VAL A 515 -21.48 41.25 -6.88
CA VAL A 515 -21.07 42.44 -7.65
C VAL A 515 -20.52 42.04 -9.02
N ALA A 516 -19.77 40.94 -9.11
CA ALA A 516 -19.25 40.44 -10.39
C ALA A 516 -20.37 39.98 -11.34
N THR A 517 -21.40 39.30 -10.84
CA THR A 517 -22.55 38.89 -11.66
C THR A 517 -23.42 40.06 -12.10
N THR A 518 -23.56 41.09 -11.25
CA THR A 518 -24.34 42.30 -11.60
C THR A 518 -23.57 43.19 -12.59
N ALA A 519 -22.24 43.28 -12.48
CA ALA A 519 -21.41 44.02 -13.44
C ALA A 519 -21.44 43.38 -14.85
N ILE A 520 -21.50 42.04 -14.93
CA ILE A 520 -21.65 41.32 -16.20
C ILE A 520 -23.04 41.56 -16.82
N ALA A 521 -24.10 41.68 -16.01
CA ALA A 521 -25.44 41.97 -16.50
C ALA A 521 -25.61 43.44 -16.96
N VAL A 522 -24.94 44.40 -16.32
CA VAL A 522 -24.99 45.82 -16.71
C VAL A 522 -24.17 46.09 -17.99
N LEU A 523 -23.05 45.39 -18.18
CA LEU A 523 -22.28 45.45 -19.43
C LEU A 523 -23.00 44.81 -20.64
N ALA A 524 -24.01 43.96 -20.40
CA ALA A 524 -24.78 43.32 -21.46
C ALA A 524 -25.94 44.19 -22.01
N ASN A 525 -26.30 45.29 -21.35
CA ASN A 525 -27.48 46.12 -21.70
C ASN A 525 -27.16 47.47 -22.35
N VAL A 526 -25.90 47.81 -22.58
CA VAL A 526 -25.50 49.02 -23.32
C VAL A 526 -24.98 48.61 -24.70
N GLY A 527 -25.89 48.53 -25.67
CA GLY A 527 -25.50 48.33 -27.07
C GLY A 527 -26.49 47.55 -27.92
N SER A 528 -27.78 47.91 -27.93
CA SER A 528 -28.69 47.48 -28.99
C SER A 528 -28.87 48.59 -30.03
N SER A 529 -28.24 48.45 -31.19
CA SER A 529 -28.84 48.91 -32.45
C SER A 529 -28.22 48.22 -33.68
N SER A 530 -29.03 47.35 -34.28
CA SER A 530 -29.11 46.97 -35.70
C SER A 530 -27.82 46.61 -36.47
N ALA A 531 -27.64 45.32 -36.75
CA ALA A 531 -27.47 44.81 -38.12
C ALA A 531 -27.52 43.27 -38.09
N ARG A 532 -28.30 42.69 -39.01
CA ARG A 532 -28.30 41.24 -39.28
C ARG A 532 -26.96 40.85 -39.91
N SER A 533 -26.21 39.92 -39.31
CA SER A 533 -25.29 39.03 -40.01
C SER A 533 -24.87 37.88 -39.10
N ASN A 534 -24.99 36.65 -39.58
CA ASN A 534 -24.38 35.46 -39.02
C ASN A 534 -22.86 35.62 -39.03
N ASP A 535 -22.18 35.70 -37.87
CA ASP A 535 -20.80 35.21 -37.75
C ASP A 535 -20.29 35.07 -36.30
N HIS A 536 -19.39 34.10 -36.15
CA HIS A 536 -18.33 33.95 -35.14
C HIS A 536 -18.56 33.27 -33.77
N GLU A 537 -18.36 31.95 -33.83
CA GLU A 537 -17.57 31.14 -32.89
C GLU A 537 -16.32 31.90 -32.36
N LYS A 538 -16.18 31.95 -31.03
CA LYS A 538 -14.99 32.49 -30.36
C LYS A 538 -13.81 31.51 -30.49
N ARG A 539 -12.69 31.96 -31.06
CA ARG A 539 -11.40 31.24 -31.09
C ARG A 539 -10.82 31.11 -29.68
N ILE A 540 -11.10 30.01 -29.00
CA ILE A 540 -10.48 29.67 -27.70
C ILE A 540 -9.04 29.24 -27.95
N THR A 541 -8.10 29.73 -27.13
CA THR A 541 -6.69 29.30 -27.16
C THR A 541 -6.46 28.28 -26.04
N HIS A 542 -5.83 27.17 -26.38
CA HIS A 542 -5.52 26.05 -25.48
C HIS A 542 -4.01 26.01 -25.20
N TYR A 543 -3.65 25.47 -24.03
CA TYR A 543 -2.27 25.23 -23.62
C TYR A 543 -2.13 23.77 -23.19
N GLY A 544 -1.17 23.04 -23.75
CA GLY A 544 -0.91 21.66 -23.35
C GLY A 544 -0.06 20.87 -24.34
N GLN A 545 -0.08 19.54 -24.18
CA GLN A 545 0.60 18.63 -25.08
C GLN A 545 -0.21 18.41 -26.36
N LEU A 546 0.48 18.54 -27.47
CA LEU A 546 0.00 18.25 -28.81
C LEU A 546 1.03 17.31 -29.46
N THR A 547 0.54 16.21 -30.02
CA THR A 547 1.40 15.25 -30.73
C THR A 547 1.24 15.48 -32.22
N TRP A 548 2.36 15.56 -32.94
CA TRP A 548 2.37 15.74 -34.39
C TRP A 548 3.12 14.60 -35.08
N PHE A 549 2.70 14.26 -36.29
CA PHE A 549 3.37 13.30 -37.17
C PHE A 549 3.06 13.54 -38.65
N ASN A 550 3.90 13.03 -39.54
CA ASN A 550 3.68 13.09 -40.99
C ASN A 550 3.14 11.75 -41.50
N PRO A 551 1.84 11.65 -41.86
CA PRO A 551 1.26 10.38 -42.31
C PRO A 551 1.85 9.93 -43.66
N VAL A 552 2.08 8.62 -43.80
CA VAL A 552 2.40 7.98 -45.09
C VAL A 552 1.09 7.84 -45.89
N GLU A 553 1.15 8.02 -47.22
CA GLU A 553 -0.03 7.95 -48.10
C GLU A 553 -0.93 6.74 -47.75
N GLY A 554 -2.18 7.03 -47.35
CA GLY A 554 -3.19 6.02 -47.07
C GLY A 554 -3.18 5.42 -45.67
N ASN A 555 -2.37 5.91 -44.73
CA ASN A 555 -2.38 5.43 -43.34
C ASN A 555 -2.26 6.59 -42.33
N ASP A 556 -3.40 7.14 -41.91
CA ASP A 556 -3.56 8.15 -40.85
C ASP A 556 -3.99 7.54 -39.51
N GLY A 557 -4.00 6.20 -39.38
CA GLY A 557 -4.45 5.48 -38.18
C GLY A 557 -5.93 5.67 -37.85
N CYS A 558 -6.69 6.37 -38.71
CA CYS A 558 -8.07 6.81 -38.51
C CYS A 558 -8.85 6.69 -39.83
N ASN A 559 -10.16 6.95 -39.82
CA ASN A 559 -10.97 6.93 -41.04
C ASN A 559 -10.87 8.24 -41.88
N TYR A 560 -9.91 9.14 -41.62
CA TYR A 560 -9.98 10.53 -42.11
C TYR A 560 -9.14 10.90 -43.34
N LYS A 561 -8.12 10.21 -43.86
CA LYS A 561 -7.35 10.69 -45.05
C LYS A 561 -6.88 12.16 -44.98
N VAL A 562 -5.77 12.36 -44.29
CA VAL A 562 -5.05 13.64 -44.30
C VAL A 562 -4.51 13.95 -45.71
N PRO A 563 -4.59 15.20 -46.20
CA PRO A 563 -4.10 15.56 -47.53
C PRO A 563 -2.59 15.34 -47.66
N LYS A 564 -2.13 15.05 -48.88
CA LYS A 564 -0.71 14.73 -49.14
C LYS A 564 0.19 15.91 -48.75
N GLY A 565 1.19 15.63 -47.92
CA GLY A 565 2.15 16.64 -47.44
C GLY A 565 1.67 17.48 -46.25
N VAL A 566 0.52 17.14 -45.66
CA VAL A 566 -0.03 17.83 -44.48
C VAL A 566 0.27 17.03 -43.21
N PRO A 567 0.82 17.66 -42.15
CA PRO A 567 1.04 17.00 -40.87
C PRO A 567 -0.29 16.74 -40.14
N ALA A 568 -0.38 15.56 -39.53
CA ALA A 568 -1.49 15.14 -38.69
C ALA A 568 -1.22 15.49 -37.21
N VAL A 569 -2.28 15.82 -36.49
CA VAL A 569 -2.22 16.28 -35.09
C VAL A 569 -3.22 15.52 -34.24
N HIS A 570 -2.77 15.03 -33.07
CA HIS A 570 -3.66 14.51 -32.04
C HIS A 570 -3.75 15.48 -30.85
N VAL A 571 -4.99 15.74 -30.44
CA VAL A 571 -5.35 16.54 -29.26
C VAL A 571 -6.00 15.63 -28.22
N SER A 572 -5.86 15.97 -26.93
CA SER A 572 -6.50 15.22 -25.83
C SER A 572 -8.00 15.04 -26.05
N SER A 573 -8.53 13.89 -25.63
CA SER A 573 -9.96 13.54 -25.64
C SER A 573 -10.85 14.57 -24.95
N THR A 574 -10.31 15.36 -24.02
CA THR A 574 -11.00 16.48 -23.37
C THR A 574 -11.54 17.51 -24.36
N TYR A 575 -10.89 17.67 -25.52
CA TYR A 575 -11.27 18.60 -26.59
C TYR A 575 -11.97 17.90 -27.77
N TRP A 576 -12.31 16.64 -27.58
CA TRP A 576 -12.90 15.75 -28.58
C TRP A 576 -14.19 15.12 -28.04
N ARG A 577 -15.34 15.78 -28.27
CA ARG A 577 -16.64 15.14 -28.03
C ARG A 577 -17.16 14.59 -29.35
N GLY A 578 -17.17 13.27 -29.51
CA GLY A 578 -17.92 12.60 -30.57
C GLY A 578 -17.45 12.84 -32.02
N GLY A 579 -16.18 13.17 -32.25
CA GLY A 579 -15.66 13.34 -33.62
C GLY A 579 -15.83 14.73 -34.23
N GLU A 580 -16.40 15.68 -33.50
CA GLU A 580 -16.80 16.99 -34.03
C GLU A 580 -15.66 17.81 -34.66
N ASN A 581 -14.42 17.63 -34.19
CA ASN A 581 -13.26 18.40 -34.64
C ASN A 581 -12.36 17.62 -35.62
N CYS A 582 -12.80 16.44 -36.10
CA CYS A 582 -12.07 15.65 -37.09
C CYS A 582 -11.93 16.43 -38.40
N GLY A 583 -10.73 16.44 -38.98
CA GLY A 583 -10.45 17.21 -40.19
C GLY A 583 -10.38 18.72 -39.99
N GLN A 584 -10.54 19.20 -38.76
CA GLN A 584 -10.39 20.62 -38.46
C GLN A 584 -8.91 20.97 -38.31
N TRP A 585 -8.53 22.12 -38.87
CA TRP A 585 -7.17 22.62 -38.76
C TRP A 585 -6.91 23.20 -37.39
N VAL A 586 -5.71 22.97 -36.89
CA VAL A 586 -5.18 23.56 -35.67
C VAL A 586 -3.99 24.42 -36.03
N ASP A 587 -3.99 25.62 -35.46
CA ASP A 587 -2.86 26.55 -35.49
C ASP A 587 -2.14 26.49 -34.14
N PHE A 588 -0.85 26.19 -34.17
CA PHE A 588 -0.04 26.00 -32.97
C PHE A 588 1.30 26.74 -33.06
N ASP A 589 1.80 27.18 -31.91
CA ASP A 589 3.07 27.89 -31.79
C ASP A 589 3.96 27.19 -30.77
N VAL A 590 5.12 26.74 -31.25
CA VAL A 590 6.17 26.09 -30.46
C VAL A 590 7.38 27.02 -30.45
N ASN A 591 7.78 27.48 -29.27
CA ASN A 591 8.97 28.32 -29.08
C ASN A 591 9.03 29.58 -29.99
N GLY A 592 7.88 30.21 -30.26
CA GLY A 592 7.78 31.42 -31.08
C GLY A 592 7.70 31.16 -32.58
N LYS A 593 7.64 29.89 -33.00
CA LYS A 593 7.43 29.48 -34.41
C LYS A 593 6.05 28.89 -34.56
N ARG A 594 5.26 29.49 -35.46
CA ARG A 594 3.88 29.10 -35.75
C ARG A 594 3.82 28.08 -36.87
N SER A 595 2.95 27.08 -36.74
CA SER A 595 2.70 26.02 -37.72
C SER A 595 1.22 25.59 -37.70
N TYR A 596 0.85 24.75 -38.65
CA TYR A 596 -0.52 24.24 -38.82
C TYR A 596 -0.53 22.72 -39.01
N GLY A 597 -1.61 22.07 -38.60
CA GLY A 597 -1.85 20.65 -38.84
C GLY A 597 -3.33 20.30 -38.75
N VAL A 598 -3.68 19.09 -39.19
CA VAL A 598 -5.08 18.63 -39.26
C VAL A 598 -5.35 17.60 -38.18
N VAL A 599 -6.49 17.71 -37.49
CA VAL A 599 -6.85 16.77 -36.42
C VAL A 599 -7.36 15.45 -36.99
N THR A 600 -6.74 14.35 -36.58
CA THR A 600 -7.15 12.96 -36.87
C THR A 600 -7.72 12.29 -35.61
N GLY A 601 -8.74 11.44 -35.76
CA GLY A 601 -9.57 10.93 -34.65
C GLY A 601 -8.94 9.88 -33.71
N GLU A 602 -9.78 9.19 -32.92
CA GLU A 602 -9.37 8.06 -32.07
C GLU A 602 -9.04 6.80 -32.90
N CYS A 603 -7.93 6.13 -32.56
CA CYS A 603 -7.66 4.79 -33.07
C CYS A 603 -8.71 3.81 -32.51
N LYS A 604 -9.31 2.98 -33.37
CA LYS A 604 -10.39 2.04 -33.00
C LYS A 604 -9.97 0.93 -32.02
N THR A 605 -8.68 0.75 -31.76
CA THR A 605 -8.14 -0.15 -30.72
C THR A 605 -7.80 0.57 -29.42
N CYS A 606 -7.93 1.90 -29.35
CA CYS A 606 -7.82 2.62 -28.10
C CYS A 606 -9.04 2.33 -27.22
N PRO A 607 -8.86 2.13 -25.90
CA PRO A 607 -9.97 2.02 -24.98
C PRO A 607 -10.85 3.28 -25.06
N ALA A 608 -12.16 3.13 -24.77
CA ALA A 608 -13.20 4.17 -24.91
C ALA A 608 -13.00 5.44 -24.04
N GLU A 609 -11.84 5.54 -23.38
CA GLU A 609 -11.35 6.68 -22.64
C GLU A 609 -10.08 7.20 -23.33
N GLY A 610 -10.21 7.80 -24.51
CA GLY A 610 -9.27 8.80 -25.04
C GLY A 610 -7.79 8.42 -25.13
N ILE A 611 -7.37 7.96 -26.30
CA ILE A 611 -5.98 7.90 -26.82
C ILE A 611 -4.88 7.64 -25.77
N ASP A 612 -4.46 6.37 -25.73
CA ASP A 612 -3.21 5.94 -25.11
C ASP A 612 -2.00 6.65 -25.75
N THR A 613 -1.31 7.48 -24.98
CA THR A 613 -0.03 8.11 -25.37
C THR A 613 1.17 7.24 -25.00
N ALA A 614 0.96 6.00 -24.58
CA ALA A 614 2.05 5.08 -24.26
C ALA A 614 2.92 4.83 -25.49
N PRO A 615 4.26 4.81 -25.33
CA PRO A 615 5.22 4.48 -26.38
C PRO A 615 4.92 3.16 -27.14
N ILE A 616 4.15 2.26 -26.53
CA ILE A 616 3.80 0.94 -27.08
C ILE A 616 2.93 1.03 -28.35
N LEU A 617 1.98 1.99 -28.42
CA LEU A 617 1.13 2.18 -29.61
C LEU A 617 1.91 2.80 -30.78
N PHE A 618 3.06 3.42 -30.49
CA PHE A 618 3.92 4.10 -31.46
C PHE A 618 5.04 3.22 -32.03
N ASN A 619 5.21 2.00 -31.52
CA ASN A 619 6.11 1.02 -32.14
C ASN A 619 5.68 0.66 -33.58
N ASP A 620 4.39 0.81 -33.91
CA ASP A 620 3.86 0.58 -35.27
C ASP A 620 4.16 1.73 -36.25
N PHE A 621 4.54 2.91 -35.75
CA PHE A 621 4.78 4.13 -36.55
C PHE A 621 6.27 4.53 -36.60
N ALA A 622 7.17 3.64 -36.19
CA ALA A 622 8.60 3.87 -35.91
C ALA A 622 9.47 4.40 -37.09
N HIS A 623 8.87 4.77 -38.22
CA HIS A 623 9.55 5.31 -39.41
C HIS A 623 9.13 6.74 -39.78
N GLN A 624 8.39 7.46 -38.93
CA GLN A 624 7.90 8.82 -39.20
C GLN A 624 8.51 9.85 -38.23
N ASP A 625 8.70 11.09 -38.67
CA ASP A 625 9.16 12.22 -37.84
C ASP A 625 8.07 12.58 -36.81
N VAL A 626 8.13 11.99 -35.61
CA VAL A 626 7.15 12.19 -34.52
C VAL A 626 7.72 13.09 -33.41
N GLY A 627 6.89 13.96 -32.83
CA GLY A 627 7.25 14.72 -31.63
C GLY A 627 6.10 15.00 -30.66
N LEU A 628 6.40 15.04 -29.36
CA LEU A 628 5.52 15.59 -28.34
C LEU A 628 5.83 17.08 -28.18
N LEU A 629 4.86 17.95 -28.44
CA LEU A 629 5.01 19.40 -28.40
C LEU A 629 4.22 19.97 -27.23
N GLN A 630 4.89 20.66 -26.30
CA GLN A 630 4.21 21.54 -25.34
C GLN A 630 4.01 22.90 -26.00
N CYS A 631 2.77 23.25 -26.33
CA CYS A 631 2.50 24.45 -27.12
C CYS A 631 1.16 25.10 -26.79
N LYS A 632 1.03 26.34 -27.28
CA LYS A 632 -0.25 27.06 -27.35
C LYS A 632 -0.87 26.79 -28.71
N TRP A 633 -2.15 26.46 -28.75
CA TRP A 633 -2.83 26.11 -30.00
C TRP A 633 -4.30 26.53 -30.01
N LYS A 634 -4.90 26.63 -31.19
CA LYS A 634 -6.32 26.97 -31.37
C LYS A 634 -6.91 26.25 -32.57
N PHE A 635 -8.19 25.91 -32.49
CA PHE A 635 -8.93 25.42 -33.64
C PHE A 635 -9.18 26.54 -34.65
N MET A 636 -8.97 26.23 -35.93
CA MET A 636 -9.30 27.10 -37.05
C MET A 636 -10.75 26.86 -37.47
N LYS A 637 -11.35 27.80 -38.22
CA LYS A 637 -12.72 27.63 -38.73
C LYS A 637 -12.78 26.35 -39.56
N LYS A 638 -13.85 25.54 -39.42
CA LYS A 638 -14.04 24.35 -40.27
C LYS A 638 -13.94 24.75 -41.75
N GLY A 639 -13.21 23.95 -42.53
CA GLY A 639 -12.92 24.22 -43.95
C GLY A 639 -11.80 25.23 -44.21
N TRP A 640 -11.21 25.86 -43.19
CA TRP A 640 -10.03 26.72 -43.38
C TRP A 640 -8.78 25.87 -43.61
N ALA A 641 -7.96 26.18 -44.63
CA ALA A 641 -6.64 25.59 -44.85
C ALA A 641 -5.56 26.68 -45.05
N PRO A 642 -4.28 26.41 -44.76
CA PRO A 642 -3.18 27.31 -45.10
C PRO A 642 -3.09 27.57 -46.61
N ALA A 643 -2.74 28.79 -47.01
CA ALA A 643 -2.74 29.22 -48.42
C ALA A 643 -1.80 28.41 -49.35
N ASP A 644 -0.86 27.67 -48.77
CA ASP A 644 0.16 26.88 -49.49
C ASP A 644 -0.27 25.43 -49.73
N ILE A 645 -1.49 25.04 -49.32
CA ILE A 645 -2.00 23.67 -49.35
C ILE A 645 -3.27 23.67 -50.21
N PRO A 646 -3.29 22.97 -51.37
CA PRO A 646 -4.41 23.01 -52.30
C PRO A 646 -5.71 22.54 -51.63
N GLU A 647 -6.80 23.26 -51.92
CA GLU A 647 -8.15 23.03 -51.37
C GLU A 647 -8.56 21.56 -51.53
N CYS A 648 -8.99 20.93 -50.42
CA CYS A 648 -9.60 19.61 -50.45
C CYS A 648 -11.01 19.77 -51.01
N GLU A 649 -11.27 19.23 -52.20
CA GLU A 649 -12.63 19.06 -52.71
C GLU A 649 -13.42 18.13 -51.75
N GLU A 650 -14.66 18.55 -51.43
CA GLU A 650 -15.54 18.01 -50.37
C GLU A 650 -15.88 16.52 -50.46
#